data_AF-A0A1V6TH78-F1
#
_entry.id   AF-A0A1V6TH78-F1
#
_cell.length_a   1.000
_cell.length_b   1.000
_cell.length_c   1.000
_cell.angle_alpha   90.00
_cell.angle_beta   90.00
_cell.angle_gamma   90.00
#
_symmetry.space_group_name_H-M   'P 1'
#
loop_
_entity.id
_entity.type
_entity.pdbx_description
1 polymer ?
#
loop_
_entity_poly.entity_id
_entity_poly.type
_entity_poly.pdbx_seq_one_letter_code
_entity_poly.pdbx_strand_id
1 'polypeptide(L)'
;MAAMRARNKIRAPRRGFASAKTDDFDSSWKVLSASLTEINTKNASALSFEEIYRSAYRIVLMMRGDDLYEKVKALEEDWLRNNVQKQVTESISASLTRSQGMVEMQDQSNERRAAGERFLGALKARWEDHQLCMGMITDVLMYMDRIISADRTKPSIYVVAMALFRDNVLRAAARPEADPTVYDVLESTILFMIQLERNGHIIERPLVRHCIQMLEGLYENMTEEESSKLYLSVFEPSFLRTSTEFYQGEGRRLIEIGDATTFCRVTSQRISEEQERCRYTLSSMTEPKILHILDEELIRKNIEEVVQLEGTGVRHMLDHGQLDGLRSVYQLNARVDPKKEALIKVVNKRIIEHGKEINASALTSAQGQALSGKSAEDGKKGEKGEKGEKGEKPKEKPVNQQTVSAIQWVDDILALKRQFDTVWETSFLSDQGLQSSIMASFADFININPRSSEYLSLFFDENLKKGIKGKTENEIDALLDNGITLLRYIKDKDLFETYYKKHLSRRLLMKRASSMDAERQMISKMKLEVGNQFTQRIENMFKDMTISEDLSAGYKAHATQTADPDQKRIDLDINVLTSTMWPVEMMTNTKDGQVQLPCNFPKEIESLKQSFEKFYMSKHSGRKLSWQAGMGTADIRATFRRANGKTQRYELNVSTYALIILLLFNDLPDGESYTFEEIQARTRIPNNDLIRNLQSLAVAPKTRVLKKEPMSKDVKPTDQFSFNSDFQSQFVKVRIGVVSGGSNKAENQDQRKDTEKKINEERGSTIEAAIVRIMKQRKKLIHSQLMTEVLAQLSARFVPDVNMVKRRIESLIDREYLERVGEEPPTYGYVA
;
A
#
# COMPACT_ATOMS: atom_id res chain seq x y z
N MET A 1 -33.68 -20.62 -44.97
CA MET A 1 -33.97 -21.19 -46.30
C MET A 1 -35.30 -20.64 -46.79
N ALA A 2 -35.27 -19.68 -47.72
CA ALA A 2 -36.37 -19.33 -48.62
C ALA A 2 -35.81 -18.42 -49.74
N ALA A 3 -36.23 -18.71 -50.96
CA ALA A 3 -35.70 -18.29 -52.27
C ALA A 3 -35.16 -16.85 -52.43
N MET A 4 -33.91 -16.75 -52.92
CA MET A 4 -33.41 -15.59 -53.67
C MET A 4 -34.25 -15.43 -54.95
N ARG A 5 -35.09 -14.39 -55.02
CA ARG A 5 -35.66 -13.92 -56.29
C ARG A 5 -34.66 -12.97 -56.97
N ALA A 6 -34.30 -13.32 -58.20
CA ALA A 6 -33.35 -12.60 -59.02
C ALA A 6 -33.76 -11.14 -59.27
N ARG A 7 -32.84 -10.21 -59.01
CA ARG A 7 -32.90 -8.81 -59.49
C ARG A 7 -32.86 -8.81 -61.01
N ASN A 8 -33.99 -8.52 -61.66
CA ASN A 8 -33.99 -8.21 -63.09
C ASN A 8 -33.32 -6.84 -63.30
N LYS A 9 -32.06 -6.87 -63.75
CA LYS A 9 -31.34 -5.66 -64.18
C LYS A 9 -32.01 -5.08 -65.43
N ILE A 10 -32.57 -3.88 -65.29
CA ILE A 10 -33.08 -3.05 -66.39
C ILE A 10 -31.92 -2.79 -67.37
N ARG A 11 -32.10 -3.12 -68.65
CA ARG A 11 -31.10 -2.92 -69.72
C ARG A 11 -31.49 -1.71 -70.57
N ALA A 12 -30.54 -0.81 -70.83
CA ALA A 12 -30.75 0.35 -71.70
C ALA A 12 -31.00 -0.08 -73.16
N PRO A 13 -31.94 0.56 -73.90
CA PRO A 13 -32.23 0.22 -75.28
C PRO A 13 -31.12 0.70 -76.23
N ARG A 14 -30.82 -0.12 -77.25
CA ARG A 14 -29.86 0.20 -78.32
C ARG A 14 -30.40 1.33 -79.20
N ARG A 15 -29.55 2.33 -79.49
CA ARG A 15 -29.80 3.45 -80.42
C ARG A 15 -30.32 2.94 -81.77
N GLY A 16 -31.50 3.40 -82.18
CA GLY A 16 -32.07 3.12 -83.48
C GLY A 16 -33.37 3.89 -83.76
N PHE A 17 -33.21 5.04 -84.42
CA PHE A 17 -34.10 5.72 -85.38
C PHE A 17 -35.52 6.22 -85.03
N ALA A 18 -35.73 7.44 -85.55
CA ALA A 18 -36.92 8.01 -86.19
C ALA A 18 -37.84 8.93 -85.37
N SER A 19 -37.92 10.17 -85.86
CA SER A 19 -38.82 11.25 -85.44
C SER A 19 -40.29 10.84 -85.59
N ALA A 20 -41.10 11.00 -84.55
CA ALA A 20 -42.54 11.22 -84.68
C ALA A 20 -43.18 11.76 -83.39
N LYS A 21 -43.91 12.87 -83.56
CA LYS A 21 -44.86 13.55 -82.67
C LYS A 21 -44.28 14.32 -81.48
N THR A 22 -44.77 15.56 -81.35
CA THR A 22 -44.63 16.43 -80.19
C THR A 22 -45.08 15.69 -78.94
N ASP A 23 -44.15 15.07 -78.24
CA ASP A 23 -44.35 14.53 -76.90
C ASP A 23 -44.69 15.71 -75.98
N ASP A 24 -45.91 15.74 -75.47
CA ASP A 24 -46.35 16.79 -74.57
C ASP A 24 -45.91 16.42 -73.14
N PHE A 25 -45.04 17.24 -72.54
CA PHE A 25 -44.54 17.04 -71.18
C PHE A 25 -45.68 16.85 -70.19
N ASP A 26 -46.79 17.57 -70.36
CA ASP A 26 -47.92 17.50 -69.43
C ASP A 26 -48.65 16.16 -69.49
N SER A 27 -48.67 15.50 -70.65
CA SER A 27 -49.23 14.15 -70.78
C SER A 27 -48.36 13.10 -70.07
N SER A 28 -47.04 13.19 -70.22
CA SER A 28 -46.08 12.28 -69.59
C SER A 28 -45.98 12.53 -68.08
N TRP A 29 -46.04 13.80 -67.66
CA TRP A 29 -46.11 14.19 -66.25
C TRP A 29 -47.40 13.68 -65.59
N LYS A 30 -48.56 13.78 -66.24
CA LYS A 30 -49.84 13.31 -65.67
C LYS A 30 -49.84 11.81 -65.40
N VAL A 31 -49.26 11.03 -66.31
CA VAL A 31 -49.07 9.57 -66.10
C VAL A 31 -48.11 9.33 -64.95
N LEU A 32 -46.97 10.01 -64.93
CA LEU A 32 -45.96 9.86 -63.89
C LEU A 32 -46.49 10.28 -62.51
N SER A 33 -47.15 11.42 -62.36
CA SER A 33 -47.70 11.92 -61.09
C SER A 33 -48.80 11.01 -60.55
N ALA A 34 -49.64 10.44 -61.42
CA ALA A 34 -50.64 9.44 -61.02
C ALA A 34 -49.97 8.18 -60.48
N SER A 35 -48.94 7.66 -61.18
CA SER A 35 -48.17 6.50 -60.71
C SER A 35 -47.41 6.76 -59.41
N LEU A 36 -46.81 7.95 -59.23
CA LEU A 36 -46.16 8.33 -57.97
C LEU A 36 -47.17 8.44 -56.81
N THR A 37 -48.37 8.94 -57.08
CA THR A 37 -49.47 8.95 -56.09
C THR A 37 -49.96 7.53 -55.75
N GLU A 38 -50.01 6.62 -56.73
CA GLU A 38 -50.31 5.20 -56.50
C GLU A 38 -49.25 4.50 -55.65
N ILE A 39 -47.98 4.89 -55.80
CA ILE A 39 -46.89 4.42 -54.93
C ILE A 39 -47.13 4.89 -53.48
N ASN A 40 -47.40 6.19 -53.28
CA ASN A 40 -47.67 6.77 -51.96
C ASN A 40 -48.95 6.23 -51.29
N THR A 41 -49.94 5.79 -52.07
CA THR A 41 -51.18 5.14 -51.58
C THR A 41 -51.05 3.63 -51.37
N LYS A 42 -49.83 3.05 -51.45
CA LYS A 42 -49.53 1.61 -51.29
C LYS A 42 -50.14 0.70 -52.35
N ASN A 43 -50.50 1.23 -53.51
CA ASN A 43 -51.05 0.46 -54.64
C ASN A 43 -50.00 0.15 -55.72
N ALA A 44 -48.72 0.14 -55.35
CA ALA A 44 -47.59 -0.02 -56.28
C ALA A 44 -47.56 -1.37 -57.03
N SER A 45 -48.27 -2.41 -56.57
CA SER A 45 -48.31 -3.73 -57.23
C SER A 45 -49.03 -3.74 -58.57
N ALA A 46 -49.89 -2.75 -58.84
CA ALA A 46 -50.61 -2.61 -60.11
C ALA A 46 -49.79 -1.90 -61.19
N LEU A 47 -48.60 -1.38 -60.84
CA LEU A 47 -47.80 -0.53 -61.69
C LEU A 47 -46.68 -1.30 -62.41
N SER A 48 -46.42 -0.92 -63.66
CA SER A 48 -45.23 -1.35 -64.41
C SER A 48 -44.07 -0.39 -64.18
N PHE A 49 -43.14 -0.73 -63.29
CA PHE A 49 -41.95 0.08 -62.98
C PHE A 49 -41.11 0.42 -64.21
N GLU A 50 -41.08 -0.45 -65.22
CA GLU A 50 -40.39 -0.19 -66.48
C GLU A 50 -41.07 0.90 -67.31
N GLU A 51 -42.41 0.95 -67.32
CA GLU A 51 -43.17 1.98 -68.02
C GLU A 51 -43.06 3.34 -67.33
N ILE A 52 -43.08 3.35 -65.99
CA ILE A 52 -42.88 4.58 -65.21
C ILE A 52 -41.46 5.10 -65.40
N TYR A 53 -40.44 4.23 -65.34
CA TYR A 53 -39.06 4.60 -65.63
C TYR A 53 -38.89 5.13 -67.06
N ARG A 54 -39.51 4.50 -68.07
CA ARG A 54 -39.48 4.98 -69.46
C ARG A 54 -40.13 6.36 -69.59
N SER A 55 -41.22 6.61 -68.87
CA SER A 55 -41.89 7.92 -68.86
C SER A 55 -41.00 9.00 -68.24
N ALA A 56 -40.39 8.74 -67.08
CA ALA A 56 -39.41 9.63 -66.47
C ALA A 56 -38.19 9.85 -67.38
N TYR A 57 -37.67 8.79 -67.99
CA TYR A 57 -36.54 8.84 -68.93
C TYR A 57 -36.83 9.69 -70.17
N ARG A 58 -38.04 9.57 -70.76
CA ARG A 58 -38.47 10.42 -71.88
C ARG A 58 -38.48 11.89 -71.51
N ILE A 59 -39.07 12.24 -70.37
CA ILE A 59 -39.12 13.63 -69.88
C ILE A 59 -37.72 14.22 -69.73
N VAL A 60 -36.78 13.45 -69.19
CA VAL A 60 -35.39 13.90 -69.01
C VAL A 60 -34.66 14.05 -70.36
N LEU A 61 -34.93 13.17 -71.34
CA LEU A 61 -34.41 13.31 -72.71
C LEU A 61 -34.93 14.56 -73.44
N MET A 62 -36.10 15.08 -73.05
CA MET A 62 -36.66 16.33 -73.57
C MET A 62 -35.99 17.59 -73.00
N MET A 63 -34.85 17.46 -72.29
CA MET A 63 -34.14 18.56 -71.60
C MET A 63 -34.98 19.26 -70.51
N ARG A 64 -36.05 18.62 -70.01
CA ARG A 64 -36.97 19.15 -68.98
C ARG A 64 -36.74 18.48 -67.62
N GLY A 65 -35.50 18.13 -67.30
CA GLY A 65 -35.13 17.42 -66.07
C GLY A 65 -35.33 18.25 -64.79
N ASP A 66 -35.03 19.55 -64.84
CA ASP A 66 -35.23 20.46 -63.70
C ASP A 66 -36.71 20.67 -63.37
N ASP A 67 -37.56 20.84 -64.39
CA ASP A 67 -39.01 20.96 -64.21
C ASP A 67 -39.60 19.70 -63.57
N LEU A 68 -39.09 18.52 -63.97
CA LEU A 68 -39.50 17.24 -63.40
C LEU A 68 -39.14 17.17 -61.91
N TYR A 69 -37.92 17.58 -61.56
CA TYR A 69 -37.46 17.59 -60.17
C TYR A 69 -38.32 18.48 -59.26
N GLU A 70 -38.59 19.73 -59.68
CA GLU A 70 -39.43 20.65 -58.89
C GLU A 70 -40.89 20.16 -58.80
N LYS A 71 -41.44 19.58 -59.88
CA LYS A 71 -42.80 19.02 -59.85
C LYS A 71 -42.92 17.79 -58.94
N VAL A 72 -41.92 16.90 -58.91
CA VAL A 72 -41.89 15.76 -57.97
C VAL A 72 -41.76 16.24 -56.54
N LYS A 73 -40.87 17.20 -56.28
CA LYS A 73 -40.71 17.83 -54.96
C LYS A 73 -42.03 18.43 -54.46
N ALA A 74 -42.74 19.17 -55.31
CA ALA A 74 -44.03 19.76 -54.96
C ALA A 74 -45.12 18.70 -54.71
N LEU A 75 -45.13 17.61 -55.49
CA LEU A 75 -46.06 16.48 -55.29
C LEU A 75 -45.84 15.82 -53.93
N GLU A 76 -44.59 15.56 -53.56
CA GLU A 76 -44.24 14.97 -52.27
C GLU A 76 -44.53 15.91 -51.09
N GLU A 77 -44.26 17.21 -51.25
CA GLU A 77 -44.60 18.21 -50.25
C GLU A 77 -46.13 18.27 -49.99
N ASP A 78 -46.93 18.26 -51.04
CA ASP A 78 -48.40 18.26 -50.93
C ASP A 78 -48.93 16.99 -50.25
N TRP A 79 -48.38 15.82 -50.63
CA TRP A 79 -48.72 14.54 -49.99
C TRP A 79 -48.40 14.54 -48.49
N LEU A 80 -47.21 15.01 -48.12
CA LEU A 80 -46.79 15.07 -46.72
C LEU A 80 -47.67 16.02 -45.90
N ARG A 81 -48.00 17.21 -46.42
CA ARG A 81 -48.86 18.19 -45.73
C ARG A 81 -50.31 17.73 -45.61
N ASN A 82 -50.89 17.20 -46.69
CA ASN A 82 -52.33 16.92 -46.73
C ASN A 82 -52.72 15.59 -46.10
N ASN A 83 -51.84 14.60 -46.14
CA ASN A 83 -52.16 13.24 -45.73
C ASN A 83 -51.34 12.79 -44.51
N VAL A 84 -50.00 12.86 -44.60
CA VAL A 84 -49.13 12.31 -43.54
C VAL A 84 -49.18 13.17 -42.27
N GLN A 85 -49.05 14.49 -42.41
CA GLN A 85 -49.08 15.44 -41.30
C GLN A 85 -50.38 15.33 -40.49
N LYS A 86 -51.55 15.27 -41.15
CA LYS A 86 -52.85 15.15 -40.48
C LYS A 86 -52.94 13.88 -39.64
N GLN A 87 -52.56 12.75 -40.21
CA GLN A 87 -52.61 11.45 -39.53
C GLN A 87 -51.67 11.38 -38.31
N VAL A 88 -50.47 11.98 -38.41
CA VAL A 88 -49.54 12.07 -37.28
C VAL A 88 -50.11 12.99 -36.20
N THR A 89 -50.66 14.14 -36.58
CA THR A 89 -51.23 15.12 -35.65
C THR A 89 -52.46 14.58 -34.92
N GLU A 90 -53.32 13.82 -35.60
CA GLU A 90 -54.48 13.14 -35.00
C GLU A 90 -54.11 12.11 -33.94
N SER A 91 -52.92 11.51 -34.04
CA SER A 91 -52.42 10.55 -33.05
C SER A 91 -51.90 11.21 -31.76
N ILE A 92 -51.72 12.53 -31.75
CA ILE A 92 -51.24 13.30 -30.59
C ILE A 92 -52.37 13.51 -29.58
N SER A 93 -52.31 12.79 -28.47
CA SER A 93 -53.27 12.91 -27.37
C SER A 93 -53.03 14.15 -26.49
N ALA A 94 -54.07 14.65 -25.81
CA ALA A 94 -53.98 15.78 -24.89
C ALA A 94 -53.13 15.53 -23.64
N SER A 95 -52.83 14.27 -23.32
CA SER A 95 -51.90 13.87 -22.26
C SER A 95 -50.43 14.09 -22.63
N LEU A 96 -50.09 14.15 -23.93
CA LEU A 96 -48.72 14.34 -24.41
C LEU A 96 -48.32 15.82 -24.54
N THR A 97 -49.30 16.72 -24.60
CA THR A 97 -49.11 18.17 -24.80
C THR A 97 -49.18 18.98 -23.50
N ARG A 98 -49.60 18.38 -22.38
CA ARG A 98 -49.59 19.03 -21.06
C ARG A 98 -48.19 18.97 -20.45
N SER A 99 -47.50 20.11 -20.36
CA SER A 99 -46.32 20.24 -19.50
C SER A 99 -46.78 20.37 -18.04
N GLN A 100 -46.68 19.32 -17.25
CA GLN A 100 -46.90 19.42 -15.80
C GLN A 100 -45.73 18.78 -15.05
N GLY A 101 -45.36 19.44 -13.94
CA GLY A 101 -44.22 19.14 -13.09
C GLY A 101 -44.30 17.79 -12.39
N MET A 102 -43.20 17.43 -11.74
CA MET A 102 -42.81 16.12 -11.21
C MET A 102 -43.69 15.50 -10.10
N VAL A 103 -44.94 15.91 -9.90
CA VAL A 103 -45.75 15.43 -8.78
C VAL A 103 -47.13 14.97 -9.27
N GLU A 104 -47.35 13.64 -9.15
CA GLU A 104 -48.63 12.92 -8.95
C GLU A 104 -49.12 11.86 -9.96
N MET A 105 -49.57 10.75 -9.34
CA MET A 105 -50.34 9.58 -9.80
C MET A 105 -49.73 8.62 -10.83
N GLN A 106 -49.49 7.39 -10.35
CA GLN A 106 -49.08 6.22 -11.15
C GLN A 106 -50.04 5.94 -12.32
N ASP A 107 -51.33 6.24 -12.15
CA ASP A 107 -52.34 6.09 -13.20
C ASP A 107 -52.16 7.06 -14.38
N GLN A 108 -51.75 8.31 -14.11
CA GLN A 108 -51.49 9.31 -15.15
C GLN A 108 -50.22 8.96 -15.95
N SER A 109 -49.22 8.35 -15.29
CA SER A 109 -48.00 7.90 -15.95
C SER A 109 -48.25 6.77 -16.96
N ASN A 110 -49.17 5.86 -16.62
CA ASN A 110 -49.57 4.75 -17.49
C ASN A 110 -50.37 5.23 -18.70
N GLU A 111 -51.30 6.18 -18.49
CA GLU A 111 -52.07 6.79 -19.57
C GLU A 111 -51.15 7.55 -20.55
N ARG A 112 -50.20 8.33 -20.01
CA ARG A 112 -49.20 9.05 -20.81
C ARG A 112 -48.28 8.09 -21.57
N ARG A 113 -47.86 6.98 -20.96
CA ARG A 113 -47.07 5.93 -21.63
C ARG A 113 -47.84 5.34 -22.80
N ALA A 114 -49.08 4.91 -22.58
CA ALA A 114 -49.91 4.32 -23.64
C ALA A 114 -50.21 5.31 -24.78
N ALA A 115 -50.47 6.58 -24.45
CA ALA A 115 -50.62 7.63 -25.45
C ALA A 115 -49.33 7.84 -26.25
N GLY A 116 -48.17 7.84 -25.57
CA GLY A 116 -46.86 7.95 -26.19
C GLY A 116 -46.57 6.79 -27.15
N GLU A 117 -46.84 5.54 -26.73
CA GLU A 117 -46.65 4.36 -27.59
C GLU A 117 -47.52 4.40 -28.85
N ARG A 118 -48.77 4.86 -28.74
CA ARG A 118 -49.64 5.05 -29.93
C ARG A 118 -49.09 6.11 -30.87
N PHE A 119 -48.66 7.26 -30.33
CA PHE A 119 -48.09 8.35 -31.12
C PHE A 119 -46.78 7.92 -31.81
N LEU A 120 -45.84 7.35 -31.07
CA LEU A 120 -44.58 6.84 -31.63
C LEU A 120 -44.83 5.73 -32.65
N GLY A 121 -45.82 4.85 -32.40
CA GLY A 121 -46.20 3.79 -33.33
C GLY A 121 -46.75 4.34 -34.65
N ALA A 122 -47.61 5.37 -34.57
CA ALA A 122 -48.13 6.05 -35.75
C ALA A 122 -46.99 6.73 -36.53
N LEU A 123 -46.13 7.49 -35.85
CA LEU A 123 -45.00 8.18 -36.48
C LEU A 123 -44.01 7.20 -37.13
N LYS A 124 -43.67 6.11 -36.44
CA LYS A 124 -42.84 5.03 -36.96
C LYS A 124 -43.43 4.46 -38.26
N ALA A 125 -44.70 4.08 -38.25
CA ALA A 125 -45.34 3.48 -39.42
C ALA A 125 -45.33 4.44 -40.62
N ARG A 126 -45.56 5.74 -40.40
CA ARG A 126 -45.50 6.75 -41.47
C ARG A 126 -44.10 7.00 -41.99
N TRP A 127 -43.10 6.94 -41.13
CA TRP A 127 -41.71 7.03 -41.54
C TRP A 127 -41.27 5.83 -42.37
N GLU A 128 -41.59 4.60 -41.94
CA GLU A 128 -41.29 3.37 -42.70
C GLU A 128 -41.98 3.37 -44.06
N ASP A 129 -43.25 3.79 -44.11
CA ASP A 129 -44.00 3.98 -45.34
C ASP A 129 -43.31 4.99 -46.27
N HIS A 130 -42.89 6.14 -45.74
CA HIS A 130 -42.18 7.18 -46.50
C HIS A 130 -40.84 6.67 -47.06
N GLN A 131 -40.03 5.99 -46.24
CA GLN A 131 -38.76 5.43 -46.69
C GLN A 131 -38.94 4.39 -47.82
N LEU A 132 -39.94 3.52 -47.70
CA LEU A 132 -40.25 2.51 -48.71
C LEU A 132 -40.75 3.14 -50.02
N CYS A 133 -41.65 4.13 -49.91
CA CYS A 133 -42.15 4.86 -51.09
C CYS A 133 -41.01 5.63 -51.77
N MET A 134 -40.20 6.36 -51.01
CA MET A 134 -39.09 7.14 -51.59
C MET A 134 -38.04 6.25 -52.24
N GLY A 135 -37.74 5.07 -51.68
CA GLY A 135 -36.86 4.10 -52.34
C GLY A 135 -37.36 3.69 -53.73
N MET A 136 -38.65 3.39 -53.86
CA MET A 136 -39.26 3.08 -55.16
C MET A 136 -39.28 4.27 -56.12
N ILE A 137 -39.59 5.48 -55.62
CA ILE A 137 -39.63 6.70 -56.43
C ILE A 137 -38.22 7.04 -56.93
N THR A 138 -37.19 6.89 -56.10
CA THR A 138 -35.80 7.13 -56.52
C THR A 138 -35.31 6.11 -57.54
N ASP A 139 -35.73 4.84 -57.44
CA ASP A 139 -35.37 3.82 -58.42
C ASP A 139 -35.96 4.14 -59.81
N VAL A 140 -37.20 4.63 -59.84
CA VAL A 140 -37.88 5.10 -61.06
C VAL A 140 -37.24 6.37 -61.61
N LEU A 141 -36.81 7.29 -60.75
CA LEU A 141 -36.23 8.58 -61.13
C LEU A 141 -34.70 8.55 -61.25
N MET A 142 -34.07 7.38 -61.15
CA MET A 142 -32.61 7.19 -61.14
C MET A 142 -31.88 7.92 -62.28
N TYR A 143 -32.47 7.98 -63.49
CA TYR A 143 -31.84 8.68 -64.61
C TYR A 143 -31.87 10.21 -64.46
N MET A 144 -32.97 10.75 -63.91
CA MET A 144 -33.09 12.17 -63.57
C MET A 144 -32.06 12.52 -62.49
N ASP A 145 -32.02 11.75 -61.41
CA ASP A 145 -31.07 11.95 -60.32
C ASP A 145 -29.62 11.88 -60.79
N ARG A 146 -29.28 10.97 -61.73
CA ARG A 146 -27.94 10.88 -62.31
C ARG A 146 -27.54 12.13 -63.11
N ILE A 147 -28.49 12.75 -63.81
CA ILE A 147 -28.24 13.95 -64.61
C ILE A 147 -28.14 15.19 -63.70
N ILE A 148 -29.08 15.36 -62.78
CA ILE A 148 -29.10 16.50 -61.85
C ILE A 148 -27.89 16.46 -60.90
N SER A 149 -27.48 15.28 -60.45
CA SER A 149 -26.29 15.12 -59.61
C SER A 149 -24.98 15.41 -60.36
N ALA A 150 -24.96 15.33 -61.70
CA ALA A 150 -23.77 15.63 -62.49
C ALA A 150 -23.47 17.14 -62.52
N ASP A 151 -24.50 17.98 -62.44
CA ASP A 151 -24.39 19.45 -62.45
C ASP A 151 -24.02 20.04 -61.08
N ARG A 152 -24.01 19.24 -60.00
CA ARG A 152 -23.65 19.60 -58.60
C ARG A 152 -24.41 20.79 -57.97
N THR A 153 -25.46 21.30 -58.62
CA THR A 153 -26.23 22.46 -58.14
C THR A 153 -27.39 22.08 -57.21
N LYS A 154 -27.87 20.82 -57.25
CA LYS A 154 -29.02 20.35 -56.47
C LYS A 154 -28.74 18.98 -55.81
N PRO A 155 -29.27 18.73 -54.61
CA PRO A 155 -29.18 17.41 -53.95
C PRO A 155 -30.11 16.38 -54.63
N SER A 156 -29.86 15.09 -54.41
CA SER A 156 -30.73 14.00 -54.91
C SER A 156 -32.16 14.17 -54.41
N ILE A 157 -33.14 13.70 -55.21
CA ILE A 157 -34.55 13.73 -54.82
C ILE A 157 -34.82 12.97 -53.52
N TYR A 158 -34.03 11.93 -53.21
CA TYR A 158 -34.12 11.21 -51.94
C TYR A 158 -33.85 12.14 -50.76
N VAL A 159 -32.74 12.89 -50.80
CA VAL A 159 -32.31 13.80 -49.74
C VAL A 159 -33.35 14.89 -49.52
N VAL A 160 -33.89 15.45 -50.60
CA VAL A 160 -34.97 16.44 -50.53
C VAL A 160 -36.23 15.85 -49.92
N ALA A 161 -36.63 14.65 -50.33
CA ALA A 161 -37.82 14.00 -49.78
C ALA A 161 -37.68 13.68 -48.28
N MET A 162 -36.49 13.30 -47.82
CA MET A 162 -36.22 13.14 -46.38
C MET A 162 -36.31 14.48 -45.63
N ALA A 163 -35.74 15.55 -46.19
CA ALA A 163 -35.83 16.89 -45.60
C ALA A 163 -37.26 17.45 -45.62
N LEU A 164 -38.06 17.15 -46.64
CA LEU A 164 -39.48 17.51 -46.69
C LEU A 164 -40.28 16.82 -45.57
N PHE A 165 -39.94 15.57 -45.21
CA PHE A 165 -40.56 14.91 -44.06
C PHE A 165 -40.24 15.64 -42.76
N ARG A 166 -38.98 16.04 -42.55
CA ARG A 166 -38.59 16.89 -41.41
C ARG A 166 -39.38 18.19 -41.38
N ASP A 167 -39.42 18.92 -42.50
CA ASP A 167 -39.99 20.27 -42.54
C ASP A 167 -41.52 20.28 -42.45
N ASN A 168 -42.20 19.31 -43.06
CA ASN A 168 -43.66 19.29 -43.15
C ASN A 168 -44.34 18.36 -42.13
N VAL A 169 -43.62 17.39 -41.56
CA VAL A 169 -44.18 16.46 -40.58
C VAL A 169 -43.63 16.75 -39.18
N LEU A 170 -42.30 16.75 -38.99
CA LEU A 170 -41.71 16.94 -37.65
C LEU A 170 -41.78 18.39 -37.17
N ARG A 171 -41.55 19.36 -38.05
CA ARG A 171 -41.63 20.80 -37.73
C ARG A 171 -43.05 21.37 -37.83
N ALA A 172 -44.04 20.54 -38.13
CA ALA A 172 -45.44 20.95 -38.13
C ALA A 172 -45.93 21.27 -36.71
N ALA A 173 -46.88 22.20 -36.61
CA ALA A 173 -47.57 22.49 -35.34
C ALA A 173 -48.41 21.28 -34.90
N ALA A 174 -48.27 20.85 -33.64
CA ALA A 174 -49.00 19.70 -33.11
C ALA A 174 -50.50 19.99 -32.89
N ARG A 175 -50.91 21.27 -32.84
CA ARG A 175 -52.32 21.70 -32.75
C ARG A 175 -52.52 23.03 -33.49
N PRO A 176 -53.75 23.32 -33.96
CA PRO A 176 -54.07 24.59 -34.63
C PRO A 176 -53.86 25.85 -33.78
N GLU A 177 -53.81 25.71 -32.45
CA GLU A 177 -53.76 26.83 -31.48
C GLU A 177 -52.58 26.73 -30.47
N ALA A 178 -51.55 25.89 -30.70
CA ALA A 178 -50.48 25.67 -29.72
C ALA A 178 -49.05 25.76 -30.29
N ASP A 179 -48.11 26.20 -29.44
CA ASP A 179 -46.67 26.39 -29.71
C ASP A 179 -45.82 25.12 -30.01
N PRO A 180 -46.06 23.91 -29.43
CA PRO A 180 -45.14 22.80 -29.65
C PRO A 180 -45.32 22.17 -31.03
N THR A 181 -44.20 21.88 -31.66
CA THR A 181 -44.13 21.10 -32.90
C THR A 181 -44.33 19.62 -32.62
N VAL A 182 -44.60 18.84 -33.67
CA VAL A 182 -44.61 17.37 -33.59
C VAL A 182 -43.27 16.83 -33.05
N TYR A 183 -42.16 17.49 -33.39
CA TYR A 183 -40.83 17.19 -32.84
C TYR A 183 -40.76 17.40 -31.33
N ASP A 184 -41.29 18.50 -30.78
CA ASP A 184 -41.26 18.76 -29.33
C ASP A 184 -42.07 17.70 -28.56
N VAL A 185 -43.18 17.24 -29.14
CA VAL A 185 -43.98 16.14 -28.59
C VAL A 185 -43.22 14.81 -28.67
N LEU A 186 -42.51 14.54 -29.78
CA LEU A 186 -41.64 13.37 -29.94
C LEU A 186 -40.51 13.36 -28.92
N GLU A 187 -39.77 14.47 -28.82
CA GLU A 187 -38.66 14.64 -27.90
C GLU A 187 -39.13 14.41 -26.45
N SER A 188 -40.15 15.16 -26.01
CA SER A 188 -40.67 15.03 -24.64
C SER A 188 -41.24 13.65 -24.32
N THR A 189 -41.83 12.95 -25.30
CA THR A 189 -42.33 11.59 -25.14
C THR A 189 -41.18 10.58 -24.98
N ILE A 190 -40.15 10.67 -25.82
CA ILE A 190 -38.98 9.78 -25.72
C ILE A 190 -38.25 10.02 -24.40
N LEU A 191 -38.01 11.27 -24.00
CA LEU A 191 -37.37 11.60 -22.72
C LEU A 191 -38.18 11.07 -21.53
N PHE A 192 -39.52 11.18 -21.59
CA PHE A 192 -40.41 10.61 -20.58
C PHE A 192 -40.31 9.08 -20.50
N MET A 193 -40.28 8.37 -21.64
CA MET A 193 -40.10 6.91 -21.66
C MET A 193 -38.75 6.49 -21.06
N ILE A 194 -37.69 7.22 -21.35
CA ILE A 194 -36.36 6.97 -20.75
C ILE A 194 -36.41 7.19 -19.23
N GLN A 195 -37.08 8.24 -18.76
CA GLN A 195 -37.24 8.50 -17.33
C GLN A 195 -38.03 7.39 -16.63
N LEU A 196 -39.09 6.86 -17.26
CA LEU A 196 -39.83 5.71 -16.76
C LEU A 196 -38.95 4.46 -16.64
N GLU A 197 -38.11 4.21 -17.65
CA GLU A 197 -37.19 3.07 -17.62
C GLU A 197 -36.14 3.20 -16.51
N ARG A 198 -35.58 4.40 -16.27
CA ARG A 198 -34.66 4.67 -15.14
C ARG A 198 -35.31 4.40 -13.78
N ASN A 199 -36.62 4.61 -13.68
CA ASN A 199 -37.42 4.32 -12.50
C ASN A 199 -37.85 2.84 -12.39
N GLY A 200 -37.43 1.99 -13.34
CA GLY A 200 -37.68 0.54 -13.32
C GLY A 200 -38.95 0.08 -14.05
N HIS A 201 -39.63 0.98 -14.77
CA HIS A 201 -40.78 0.60 -15.60
C HIS A 201 -40.35 0.01 -16.95
N ILE A 202 -41.12 -0.94 -17.47
CA ILE A 202 -40.88 -1.55 -18.78
C ILE A 202 -41.39 -0.61 -19.89
N ILE A 203 -40.57 -0.42 -20.91
CA ILE A 203 -40.92 0.35 -22.12
C ILE A 203 -40.70 -0.48 -23.39
N GLU A 204 -41.38 -0.10 -24.47
CA GLU A 204 -41.18 -0.66 -25.81
C GLU A 204 -39.87 -0.13 -26.44
N ARG A 205 -38.72 -0.66 -25.99
CA ARG A 205 -37.38 -0.29 -26.49
C ARG A 205 -37.27 -0.29 -28.02
N PRO A 206 -37.81 -1.28 -28.76
CA PRO A 206 -37.76 -1.27 -30.22
C PRO A 206 -38.44 -0.03 -30.80
N LEU A 207 -39.58 0.38 -30.26
CA LEU A 207 -40.33 1.53 -30.76
C LEU A 207 -39.53 2.83 -30.64
N VAL A 208 -38.93 3.05 -29.47
CA VAL A 208 -38.04 4.20 -29.24
C VAL A 208 -36.84 4.14 -30.18
N ARG A 209 -36.19 2.97 -30.35
CA ARG A 209 -35.04 2.79 -31.26
C ARG A 209 -35.36 3.16 -32.70
N HIS A 210 -36.54 2.78 -33.22
CA HIS A 210 -36.92 3.16 -34.60
C HIS A 210 -37.12 4.67 -34.74
N CYS A 211 -37.69 5.34 -33.74
CA CYS A 211 -37.82 6.80 -33.74
C CYS A 211 -36.46 7.49 -33.64
N ILE A 212 -35.52 6.95 -32.87
CA ILE A 212 -34.14 7.43 -32.83
C ILE A 212 -33.44 7.22 -34.18
N GLN A 213 -33.61 6.06 -34.82
CA GLN A 213 -33.05 5.80 -36.16
C GLN A 213 -33.59 6.76 -37.22
N MET A 214 -34.86 7.16 -37.11
CA MET A 214 -35.42 8.24 -37.95
C MET A 214 -34.65 9.55 -37.71
N LEU A 215 -34.42 9.95 -36.47
CA LEU A 215 -33.63 11.17 -36.15
C LEU A 215 -32.15 11.06 -36.55
N GLU A 216 -31.57 9.86 -36.57
CA GLU A 216 -30.21 9.59 -37.07
C GLU A 216 -30.14 9.67 -38.61
N GLY A 217 -31.27 9.43 -39.30
CA GLY A 217 -31.40 9.47 -40.76
C GLY A 217 -31.84 10.82 -41.34
N LEU A 218 -32.21 11.77 -40.50
CA LEU A 218 -32.63 13.12 -40.89
C LEU A 218 -31.57 14.15 -40.49
N TYR A 219 -31.37 15.17 -41.32
CA TYR A 219 -30.37 16.22 -41.15
C TYR A 219 -31.03 17.61 -40.95
N GLU A 220 -30.34 18.59 -40.37
CA GLU A 220 -30.82 19.97 -40.24
C GLU A 220 -30.80 20.72 -41.58
N ASN A 221 -29.79 20.43 -42.40
CA ASN A 221 -29.55 21.04 -43.70
C ASN A 221 -29.60 19.98 -44.79
N MET A 222 -29.63 20.41 -46.07
CA MET A 222 -29.56 19.50 -47.22
C MET A 222 -28.15 18.91 -47.45
N THR A 223 -27.17 19.36 -46.66
CA THR A 223 -25.82 18.83 -46.60
C THR A 223 -25.80 17.66 -45.63
N GLU A 224 -25.57 16.44 -46.11
CA GLU A 224 -25.56 15.20 -45.32
C GLU A 224 -24.30 15.07 -44.44
N GLU A 225 -23.99 16.10 -43.65
CA GLU A 225 -22.88 16.10 -42.70
C GLU A 225 -23.31 15.38 -41.42
N GLU A 226 -22.44 14.52 -40.88
CA GLU A 226 -22.78 13.72 -39.69
C GLU A 226 -23.18 14.56 -38.48
N SER A 227 -22.52 15.70 -38.26
CA SER A 227 -22.82 16.65 -37.17
C SER A 227 -24.20 17.30 -37.29
N SER A 228 -24.75 17.38 -38.51
CA SER A 228 -26.05 18.00 -38.78
C SER A 228 -27.22 17.03 -38.62
N LYS A 229 -26.98 15.78 -38.22
CA LYS A 229 -28.07 14.84 -37.89
C LYS A 229 -28.96 15.43 -36.80
N LEU A 230 -30.28 15.36 -36.97
CA LEU A 230 -31.27 15.88 -36.00
C LEU A 230 -31.12 15.24 -34.62
N TYR A 231 -30.69 13.99 -34.57
CA TYR A 231 -30.34 13.33 -33.32
C TYR A 231 -29.23 14.08 -32.56
N LEU A 232 -28.13 14.43 -33.22
CA LEU A 232 -26.96 15.04 -32.57
C LEU A 232 -27.13 16.54 -32.32
N SER A 233 -27.84 17.24 -33.20
CA SER A 233 -28.03 18.69 -33.14
C SER A 233 -29.10 19.11 -32.13
N VAL A 234 -30.20 18.36 -32.01
CA VAL A 234 -31.36 18.78 -31.21
C VAL A 234 -31.68 17.80 -30.08
N PHE A 235 -31.80 16.50 -30.37
CA PHE A 235 -32.28 15.53 -29.35
C PHE A 235 -31.21 15.20 -28.29
N GLU A 236 -29.97 14.90 -28.71
CA GLU A 236 -28.88 14.50 -27.82
C GLU A 236 -28.57 15.58 -26.77
N PRO A 237 -28.45 16.89 -27.11
CA PRO A 237 -28.28 17.94 -26.10
C PRO A 237 -29.37 17.95 -25.03
N SER A 238 -30.63 17.74 -25.42
CA SER A 238 -31.77 17.72 -24.49
C SER A 238 -31.80 16.47 -23.62
N PHE A 239 -31.47 15.31 -24.20
CA PHE A 239 -31.25 14.06 -23.46
C PHE A 239 -30.12 14.19 -22.43
N LEU A 240 -28.98 14.76 -22.82
CA LEU A 240 -27.85 14.97 -21.92
C LEU A 240 -28.23 15.92 -20.78
N ARG A 241 -28.90 17.05 -21.08
CA ARG A 241 -29.37 18.01 -20.05
C ARG A 241 -30.31 17.36 -19.03
N THR A 242 -31.35 16.68 -19.49
CA THR A 242 -32.30 16.00 -18.58
C THR A 242 -31.66 14.87 -17.79
N SER A 243 -30.66 14.18 -18.37
CA SER A 243 -29.88 13.17 -17.67
C SER A 243 -28.99 13.76 -16.57
N THR A 244 -28.38 14.91 -16.82
CA THR A 244 -27.61 15.66 -15.81
C THR A 244 -28.49 16.01 -14.62
N GLU A 245 -29.67 16.57 -14.85
CA GLU A 245 -30.62 16.94 -13.78
C GLU A 245 -31.08 15.70 -12.97
N PHE A 246 -31.36 14.59 -13.67
CA PHE A 246 -31.73 13.33 -13.02
C PHE A 246 -30.61 12.79 -12.11
N TYR A 247 -29.38 12.71 -12.61
CA TYR A 247 -28.26 12.16 -11.84
C TYR A 247 -27.78 13.08 -10.72
N GLN A 248 -27.96 14.40 -10.85
CA GLN A 248 -27.78 15.33 -9.73
C GLN A 248 -28.78 15.06 -8.59
N GLY A 249 -30.05 14.82 -8.92
CA GLY A 249 -31.07 14.46 -7.94
C GLY A 249 -30.79 13.12 -7.28
N GLU A 250 -30.47 12.10 -8.08
CA GLU A 250 -30.18 10.75 -7.62
C GLU A 250 -28.92 10.69 -6.75
N GLY A 251 -27.86 11.42 -7.12
CA GLY A 251 -26.62 11.50 -6.34
C GLY A 251 -26.87 12.01 -4.92
N ARG A 252 -27.61 13.13 -4.78
CA ARG A 252 -28.01 13.66 -3.45
C ARG A 252 -28.81 12.66 -2.63
N ARG A 253 -29.81 12.01 -3.26
CA ARG A 253 -30.64 11.00 -2.60
C ARG A 253 -29.82 9.80 -2.11
N LEU A 254 -28.87 9.32 -2.89
CA LEU A 254 -28.03 8.19 -2.51
C LEU A 254 -27.07 8.52 -1.36
N ILE A 255 -26.56 9.76 -1.30
CA ILE A 255 -25.79 10.25 -0.16
C ILE A 255 -26.64 10.32 1.11
N GLU A 256 -27.87 10.84 1.02
CA GLU A 256 -28.80 10.92 2.16
C GLU A 256 -29.15 9.54 2.76
N ILE A 257 -29.15 8.48 1.96
CA ILE A 257 -29.36 7.10 2.44
C ILE A 257 -28.18 6.64 3.33
N GLY A 258 -26.98 7.20 3.15
CA GLY A 258 -25.84 7.01 4.05
C GLY A 258 -25.12 5.66 3.96
N ASP A 259 -25.36 4.86 2.92
CA ASP A 259 -24.68 3.57 2.71
C ASP A 259 -23.77 3.58 1.49
N ALA A 260 -22.46 3.58 1.74
CA ALA A 260 -21.42 3.56 0.71
C ALA A 260 -21.51 2.32 -0.20
N THR A 261 -21.86 1.15 0.33
CA THR A 261 -21.94 -0.08 -0.48
C THR A 261 -23.12 -0.04 -1.44
N THR A 262 -24.29 0.41 -0.96
CA THR A 262 -25.47 0.65 -1.80
C THR A 262 -25.19 1.73 -2.83
N PHE A 263 -24.54 2.83 -2.46
CA PHE A 263 -24.13 3.86 -3.40
C PHE A 263 -23.29 3.27 -4.54
N CYS A 264 -22.25 2.50 -4.23
CA CYS A 264 -21.37 1.95 -5.26
C CYS A 264 -22.11 0.95 -6.16
N ARG A 265 -22.95 0.10 -5.58
CA ARG A 265 -23.76 -0.88 -6.32
C ARG A 265 -24.73 -0.19 -7.27
N VAL A 266 -25.50 0.78 -6.78
CA VAL A 266 -26.48 1.51 -7.61
C VAL A 266 -25.75 2.29 -8.71
N THR A 267 -24.65 2.96 -8.40
CA THR A 267 -23.86 3.70 -9.41
C THR A 267 -23.34 2.78 -10.51
N SER A 268 -22.79 1.62 -10.14
CA SER A 268 -22.30 0.63 -11.10
C SER A 268 -23.43 0.08 -11.97
N GLN A 269 -24.60 -0.18 -11.37
CA GLN A 269 -25.80 -0.58 -12.08
C GLN A 269 -26.26 0.49 -13.09
N ARG A 270 -26.29 1.77 -12.69
CA ARG A 270 -26.67 2.89 -13.59
C ARG A 270 -25.72 3.02 -14.79
N ILE A 271 -24.43 2.81 -14.58
CA ILE A 271 -23.44 2.77 -15.68
C ILE A 271 -23.81 1.68 -16.68
N SER A 272 -24.04 0.44 -16.22
CA SER A 272 -24.41 -0.66 -17.11
C SER A 272 -25.74 -0.40 -17.83
N GLU A 273 -26.74 0.13 -17.12
CA GLU A 273 -28.05 0.46 -17.70
C GLU A 273 -27.95 1.52 -18.80
N GLU A 274 -27.15 2.58 -18.62
CA GLU A 274 -26.95 3.61 -19.66
C GLU A 274 -26.17 3.07 -20.88
N GLN A 275 -25.18 2.20 -20.66
CA GLN A 275 -24.48 1.53 -21.77
C GLN A 275 -25.42 0.64 -22.58
N GLU A 276 -26.25 -0.17 -21.91
CA GLU A 276 -27.29 -0.96 -22.58
C GLU A 276 -28.28 -0.07 -23.33
N ARG A 277 -28.67 1.08 -22.74
CA ARG A 277 -29.58 2.03 -23.39
C ARG A 277 -28.98 2.61 -24.67
N CYS A 278 -27.71 3.02 -24.65
CA CYS A 278 -27.00 3.45 -25.86
C CYS A 278 -26.87 2.34 -26.92
N ARG A 279 -26.75 1.08 -26.48
CA ARG A 279 -26.63 -0.06 -27.38
C ARG A 279 -27.95 -0.45 -28.05
N TYR A 280 -29.06 -0.44 -27.31
CA TYR A 280 -30.33 -1.01 -27.77
C TYR A 280 -31.41 0.02 -28.11
N THR A 281 -31.35 1.22 -27.53
CA THR A 281 -32.42 2.21 -27.61
C THR A 281 -31.96 3.53 -28.25
N LEU A 282 -30.82 4.07 -27.82
CA LEU A 282 -30.26 5.35 -28.28
C LEU A 282 -29.13 5.13 -29.30
N SER A 283 -28.33 6.17 -29.60
CA SER A 283 -27.15 6.09 -30.45
C SER A 283 -25.92 5.67 -29.65
N SER A 284 -25.01 4.91 -30.27
CA SER A 284 -23.70 4.58 -29.70
C SER A 284 -22.78 5.80 -29.59
N MET A 285 -23.02 6.85 -30.39
CA MET A 285 -22.25 8.10 -30.33
C MET A 285 -22.46 8.89 -29.03
N THR A 286 -23.57 8.61 -28.34
CA THR A 286 -23.93 9.27 -27.07
C THR A 286 -23.34 8.59 -25.85
N GLU A 287 -22.96 7.30 -25.96
CA GLU A 287 -22.36 6.52 -24.86
C GLU A 287 -21.22 7.27 -24.14
N PRO A 288 -20.18 7.77 -24.81
CA PRO A 288 -19.10 8.48 -24.12
C PRO A 288 -19.58 9.75 -23.38
N LYS A 289 -20.60 10.43 -23.89
CA LYS A 289 -21.12 11.68 -23.30
C LYS A 289 -22.00 11.41 -22.07
N ILE A 290 -22.87 10.40 -22.11
CA ILE A 290 -23.69 10.04 -20.95
C ILE A 290 -22.86 9.39 -19.84
N LEU A 291 -21.85 8.59 -20.19
CA LEU A 291 -20.91 8.04 -19.21
C LEU A 291 -20.11 9.15 -18.53
N HIS A 292 -19.70 10.18 -19.27
CA HIS A 292 -19.07 11.35 -18.68
C HIS A 292 -19.98 12.06 -17.67
N ILE A 293 -21.28 12.20 -17.97
CA ILE A 293 -22.25 12.78 -17.03
C ILE A 293 -22.36 11.94 -15.75
N LEU A 294 -22.42 10.61 -15.86
CA LEU A 294 -22.42 9.72 -14.69
C LEU A 294 -21.13 9.88 -13.86
N ASP A 295 -19.98 9.90 -14.53
CA ASP A 295 -18.69 10.05 -13.89
C ASP A 295 -18.58 11.42 -13.17
N GLU A 296 -19.09 12.50 -13.75
CA GLU A 296 -19.08 13.83 -13.11
C GLU A 296 -20.14 13.99 -12.01
N GLU A 297 -21.39 13.65 -12.29
CA GLU A 297 -22.54 13.97 -11.42
C GLU A 297 -22.77 12.93 -10.31
N LEU A 298 -22.63 11.64 -10.62
CA LEU A 298 -22.74 10.60 -9.59
C LEU A 298 -21.42 10.38 -8.88
N ILE A 299 -20.30 10.23 -9.60
CA ILE A 299 -19.05 9.80 -8.95
C ILE A 299 -18.26 11.02 -8.44
N ARG A 300 -17.75 11.90 -9.31
CA ARG A 300 -16.78 12.95 -8.94
C ARG A 300 -17.28 13.85 -7.82
N LYS A 301 -18.53 14.32 -7.90
CA LYS A 301 -19.11 15.23 -6.90
C LYS A 301 -19.38 14.59 -5.53
N ASN A 302 -19.57 13.27 -5.48
CA ASN A 302 -20.06 12.59 -4.28
C ASN A 302 -19.03 11.61 -3.66
N ILE A 303 -18.03 11.15 -4.44
CA ILE A 303 -17.11 10.07 -4.02
C ILE A 303 -16.28 10.43 -2.78
N GLU A 304 -15.92 11.71 -2.60
CA GLU A 304 -15.18 12.14 -1.40
C GLU A 304 -16.02 11.97 -0.13
N GLU A 305 -17.31 12.28 -0.19
CA GLU A 305 -18.25 12.11 0.92
C GLU A 305 -18.52 10.62 1.18
N VAL A 306 -18.74 9.82 0.12
CA VAL A 306 -18.94 8.36 0.22
C VAL A 306 -17.76 7.68 0.93
N VAL A 307 -16.54 8.10 0.61
CA VAL A 307 -15.32 7.57 1.23
C VAL A 307 -15.26 7.91 2.73
N GLN A 308 -15.83 9.05 3.13
CA GLN A 308 -15.81 9.58 4.49
C GLN A 308 -17.06 9.26 5.33
N LEU A 309 -18.09 8.63 4.75
CA LEU A 309 -19.34 8.30 5.45
C LEU A 309 -19.08 7.61 6.80
N GLU A 310 -19.71 8.12 7.84
CA GLU A 310 -19.60 7.56 9.19
C GLU A 310 -20.35 6.22 9.26
N GLY A 311 -19.68 5.18 9.77
CA GLY A 311 -20.27 3.85 9.97
C GLY A 311 -20.34 2.96 8.73
N THR A 312 -20.32 3.48 7.50
CA THR A 312 -20.36 2.67 6.26
C THR A 312 -19.23 2.97 5.28
N GLY A 313 -18.52 4.09 5.45
CA GLY A 313 -17.44 4.51 4.56
C GLY A 313 -16.18 3.64 4.64
N VAL A 314 -15.13 4.04 3.91
CA VAL A 314 -13.89 3.24 3.74
C VAL A 314 -13.24 2.89 5.07
N ARG A 315 -13.33 3.77 6.08
CA ARG A 315 -12.82 3.50 7.43
C ARG A 315 -13.44 2.23 8.02
N HIS A 316 -14.77 2.13 8.01
CA HIS A 316 -15.50 0.97 8.52
C HIS A 316 -15.19 -0.28 7.68
N MET A 317 -15.15 -0.14 6.36
CA MET A 317 -14.84 -1.27 5.47
C MET A 317 -13.44 -1.85 5.74
N LEU A 318 -12.44 -1.01 6.02
CA LEU A 318 -11.08 -1.45 6.39
C LEU A 318 -11.06 -2.19 7.73
N ASP A 319 -11.79 -1.68 8.73
CA ASP A 319 -11.81 -2.23 10.08
C ASP A 319 -12.53 -3.58 10.16
N HIS A 320 -13.59 -3.75 9.37
CA HIS A 320 -14.39 -4.99 9.31
C HIS A 320 -13.98 -5.93 8.17
N GLY A 321 -12.95 -5.60 7.39
CA GLY A 321 -12.44 -6.45 6.30
C GLY A 321 -13.42 -6.64 5.14
N GLN A 322 -14.22 -5.62 4.81
CA GLN A 322 -15.20 -5.67 3.71
C GLN A 322 -14.52 -5.44 2.34
N LEU A 323 -13.87 -6.49 1.82
CA LEU A 323 -13.05 -6.41 0.60
C LEU A 323 -13.86 -6.01 -0.66
N ASP A 324 -15.06 -6.56 -0.84
CA ASP A 324 -15.89 -6.26 -2.02
C ASP A 324 -16.37 -4.81 -2.04
N GLY A 325 -16.68 -4.26 -0.87
CA GLY A 325 -17.03 -2.85 -0.71
C GLY A 325 -15.85 -1.95 -1.09
N LEU A 326 -14.66 -2.24 -0.56
CA LEU A 326 -13.42 -1.53 -0.88
C LEU A 326 -13.09 -1.59 -2.38
N ARG A 327 -13.30 -2.75 -3.00
CA ARG A 327 -13.10 -2.93 -4.44
C ARG A 327 -14.04 -2.07 -5.26
N SER A 328 -15.31 -2.02 -4.87
CA SER A 328 -16.32 -1.22 -5.56
C SER A 328 -16.02 0.28 -5.46
N VAL A 329 -15.64 0.76 -4.27
CA VAL A 329 -15.20 2.15 -4.05
C VAL A 329 -13.96 2.46 -4.89
N TYR A 330 -12.97 1.56 -4.90
CA TYR A 330 -11.75 1.73 -5.69
C TYR A 330 -12.03 1.82 -7.19
N GLN A 331 -12.87 0.93 -7.72
CA GLN A 331 -13.22 0.92 -9.14
C GLN A 331 -13.93 2.21 -9.57
N LEU A 332 -14.88 2.71 -8.77
CA LEU A 332 -15.56 3.97 -9.08
C LEU A 332 -14.61 5.17 -8.98
N ASN A 333 -13.78 5.24 -7.93
CA ASN A 333 -12.83 6.33 -7.78
C ASN A 333 -11.80 6.35 -8.93
N ALA A 334 -11.31 5.19 -9.37
CA ALA A 334 -10.36 5.06 -10.48
C ALA A 334 -10.91 5.56 -11.84
N ARG A 335 -12.24 5.68 -12.00
CA ARG A 335 -12.85 6.23 -13.21
C ARG A 335 -12.68 7.75 -13.31
N VAL A 336 -12.76 8.45 -12.17
CA VAL A 336 -12.78 9.92 -12.12
C VAL A 336 -11.45 10.54 -11.71
N ASP A 337 -10.70 9.85 -10.86
CA ASP A 337 -9.43 10.33 -10.32
C ASP A 337 -8.34 9.26 -10.55
N PRO A 338 -7.42 9.48 -11.52
CA PRO A 338 -6.33 8.54 -11.75
C PRO A 338 -5.39 8.42 -10.55
N LYS A 339 -5.25 9.49 -9.75
CA LYS A 339 -4.39 9.53 -8.56
C LYS A 339 -5.08 9.01 -7.31
N LYS A 340 -6.41 8.96 -7.30
CA LYS A 340 -7.24 8.42 -6.21
C LYS A 340 -6.95 9.11 -4.86
N GLU A 341 -6.74 10.42 -4.89
CA GLU A 341 -6.22 11.21 -3.77
C GLU A 341 -7.10 11.09 -2.51
N ALA A 342 -8.42 11.16 -2.68
CA ALA A 342 -9.38 11.04 -1.58
C ALA A 342 -9.31 9.67 -0.87
N LEU A 343 -9.25 8.58 -1.65
CA LEU A 343 -9.13 7.22 -1.11
C LEU A 343 -7.78 7.01 -0.41
N ILE A 344 -6.68 7.44 -1.05
CA ILE A 344 -5.34 7.35 -0.49
C ILE A 344 -5.26 8.07 0.86
N LYS A 345 -5.82 9.28 0.95
CA LYS A 345 -5.83 10.07 2.18
C LYS A 345 -6.52 9.34 3.33
N VAL A 346 -7.68 8.71 3.09
CA VAL A 346 -8.42 7.98 4.12
C VAL A 346 -7.73 6.67 4.52
N VAL A 347 -7.21 5.91 3.55
CA VAL A 347 -6.44 4.68 3.81
C VAL A 347 -5.20 4.98 4.65
N ASN A 348 -4.40 5.98 4.25
CA ASN A 348 -3.20 6.39 5.00
C ASN A 348 -3.53 6.84 6.42
N LYS A 349 -4.56 7.68 6.57
CA LYS A 349 -5.02 8.16 7.88
C LYS A 349 -5.36 6.96 8.78
N ARG A 350 -6.08 5.96 8.26
CA ARG A 350 -6.47 4.79 9.05
C ARG A 350 -5.29 3.89 9.40
N ILE A 351 -4.33 3.69 8.49
CA ILE A 351 -3.08 2.95 8.79
C ILE A 351 -2.31 3.62 9.92
N ILE A 352 -2.15 4.95 9.87
CA ILE A 352 -1.42 5.71 10.90
C ILE A 352 -2.16 5.65 12.25
N GLU A 353 -3.49 5.69 12.27
CA GLU A 353 -4.28 5.52 13.49
C GLU A 353 -4.09 4.13 14.12
N HIS A 354 -4.26 3.06 13.35
CA HIS A 354 -3.98 1.68 13.82
C HIS A 354 -2.55 1.55 14.34
N GLY A 355 -1.57 2.09 13.61
CA GLY A 355 -0.17 2.10 14.03
C GLY A 355 0.07 2.87 15.34
N LYS A 356 -0.64 3.98 15.57
CA LYS A 356 -0.59 4.72 16.83
C LYS A 356 -1.23 3.94 17.99
N GLU A 357 -2.33 3.23 17.73
CA GLU A 357 -2.99 2.37 18.72
C GLU A 357 -2.05 1.22 19.16
N ILE A 358 -1.35 0.59 18.20
CA ILE A 358 -0.31 -0.43 18.49
C ILE A 358 0.84 0.17 19.32
N ASN A 359 1.34 1.35 18.92
CA ASN A 359 2.40 2.05 19.66
C ASN A 359 1.99 2.39 21.10
N ALA A 360 0.76 2.88 21.31
CA ALA A 360 0.23 3.22 22.62
C ALA A 360 0.05 1.98 23.52
N SER A 361 -0.43 0.88 22.93
CA SER A 361 -0.61 -0.41 23.62
C SER A 361 0.73 -0.98 24.08
N ALA A 362 1.77 -0.89 23.25
CA ALA A 362 3.12 -1.30 23.61
C ALA A 362 3.74 -0.42 24.72
N LEU A 363 3.54 0.90 24.67
CA LEU A 363 4.01 1.79 25.74
C LEU A 363 3.35 1.50 27.09
N THR A 364 2.03 1.28 27.09
CA THR A 364 1.26 0.97 28.31
C THR A 364 1.70 -0.36 28.91
N SER A 365 1.84 -1.39 28.07
CA SER A 365 2.31 -2.72 28.47
C SER A 365 3.75 -2.69 29.03
N ALA A 366 4.59 -1.79 28.53
CA ALA A 366 5.96 -1.59 29.00
C ALA A 366 6.06 -0.80 30.33
N GLN A 367 5.03 -0.02 30.71
CA GLN A 367 5.02 0.84 31.91
C GLN A 367 4.32 0.24 33.14
N GLY A 368 3.54 -0.84 32.98
CA GLY A 368 2.67 -1.44 34.01
C GLY A 368 3.32 -1.97 35.31
N GLN A 369 4.59 -1.67 35.63
CA GLN A 369 5.23 -2.02 36.90
C GLN A 369 6.06 -0.88 37.55
N ALA A 370 5.98 0.37 37.09
CA ALA A 370 6.56 1.47 37.87
C ALA A 370 5.80 1.73 39.20
N LEU A 371 4.54 1.27 39.31
CA LEU A 371 3.62 1.62 40.41
C LEU A 371 3.32 0.49 41.42
N SER A 372 3.71 -0.78 41.18
CA SER A 372 3.43 -1.88 42.13
C SER A 372 4.60 -2.21 43.08
N GLY A 373 5.60 -1.32 43.18
CA GLY A 373 6.78 -1.49 44.03
C GLY A 373 6.60 -1.01 45.48
N LYS A 374 5.42 -0.54 45.88
CA LYS A 374 5.13 -0.15 47.27
C LYS A 374 3.77 -0.69 47.69
N SER A 375 3.75 -1.35 48.85
CA SER A 375 2.59 -1.80 49.62
C SER A 375 2.05 -3.20 49.27
N ALA A 376 2.60 -4.23 49.93
CA ALA A 376 1.84 -5.38 50.45
C ALA A 376 2.75 -6.26 51.35
N GLU A 377 3.19 -5.72 52.49
CA GLU A 377 3.34 -6.52 53.70
C GLU A 377 2.08 -6.26 54.52
N ASP A 378 1.15 -7.22 54.59
CA ASP A 378 0.73 -7.85 55.85
C ASP A 378 -0.45 -8.82 55.69
N GLY A 379 -0.32 -9.98 56.35
CA GLY A 379 -1.41 -10.71 57.00
C GLY A 379 -2.36 -11.59 56.17
N LYS A 380 -2.14 -12.92 56.15
CA LYS A 380 -2.88 -13.88 57.01
C LYS A 380 -2.53 -15.36 56.71
N LYS A 381 -2.49 -16.13 57.80
CA LYS A 381 -2.30 -17.59 57.92
C LYS A 381 -3.57 -18.39 57.55
N GLY A 382 -3.35 -19.67 57.23
CA GLY A 382 -4.33 -20.79 57.19
C GLY A 382 -4.56 -21.29 55.76
N GLU A 383 -4.55 -22.58 55.39
CA GLU A 383 -4.52 -23.85 56.13
C GLU A 383 -4.12 -24.98 55.14
N LYS A 384 -3.77 -26.15 55.66
CA LYS A 384 -3.26 -27.33 54.91
C LYS A 384 -4.33 -28.00 54.03
N GLY A 385 -3.90 -28.55 52.89
CA GLY A 385 -4.63 -29.54 52.08
C GLY A 385 -3.68 -30.30 51.15
N GLU A 386 -3.91 -31.60 50.97
CA GLU A 386 -2.95 -32.66 50.65
C GLU A 386 -2.45 -32.82 49.21
N LYS A 387 -1.42 -33.68 49.12
CA LYS A 387 -0.57 -34.12 48.00
C LYS A 387 -1.30 -34.66 46.77
N GLY A 388 -0.71 -34.38 45.60
CA GLY A 388 -0.82 -35.19 44.40
C GLY A 388 0.41 -34.99 43.49
N GLU A 389 1.24 -36.02 43.35
CA GLU A 389 2.45 -36.07 42.52
C GLU A 389 2.13 -35.86 41.02
N LYS A 390 2.79 -34.90 40.37
CA LYS A 390 3.05 -34.91 38.92
C LYS A 390 4.39 -34.24 38.63
N GLY A 391 5.21 -34.90 37.82
CA GLY A 391 6.63 -34.62 37.58
C GLY A 391 6.96 -33.17 37.21
N GLU A 392 8.02 -32.66 37.82
CA GLU A 392 8.62 -31.37 37.51
C GLU A 392 9.29 -31.39 36.13
N LYS A 393 8.60 -30.86 35.11
CA LYS A 393 9.31 -30.24 33.98
C LYS A 393 10.04 -28.99 34.49
N PRO A 394 11.28 -28.70 34.05
CA PRO A 394 12.02 -27.55 34.51
C PRO A 394 11.27 -26.27 34.11
N LYS A 395 10.69 -25.57 35.11
CA LYS A 395 10.03 -24.27 34.90
C LYS A 395 11.03 -23.29 34.29
N GLU A 396 10.77 -22.89 33.05
CA GLU A 396 11.50 -21.85 32.33
C GLU A 396 11.45 -20.53 33.11
N LYS A 397 12.57 -19.81 33.16
CA LYS A 397 12.62 -18.48 33.80
C LYS A 397 11.67 -17.53 33.05
N PRO A 398 10.87 -16.70 33.75
CA PRO A 398 9.94 -15.79 33.11
C PRO A 398 10.71 -14.79 32.23
N VAL A 399 10.28 -14.66 30.98
CA VAL A 399 10.79 -13.66 30.02
C VAL A 399 10.45 -12.26 30.55
N ASN A 400 11.36 -11.31 30.38
CA ASN A 400 11.17 -9.93 30.82
C ASN A 400 9.97 -9.28 30.11
N GLN A 401 9.07 -8.62 30.84
CA GLN A 401 7.80 -8.09 30.30
C GLN A 401 8.01 -7.08 29.14
N GLN A 402 9.10 -6.31 29.16
CA GLN A 402 9.45 -5.40 28.05
C GLN A 402 9.88 -6.14 26.78
N THR A 403 10.53 -7.30 26.91
CA THR A 403 10.90 -8.15 25.76
C THR A 403 9.65 -8.80 25.16
N VAL A 404 8.71 -9.23 26.02
CA VAL A 404 7.40 -9.74 25.56
C VAL A 404 6.63 -8.64 24.83
N SER A 405 6.60 -7.42 25.39
CA SER A 405 5.96 -6.27 24.74
C SER A 405 6.61 -5.89 23.41
N ALA A 406 7.94 -6.01 23.28
CA ALA A 406 8.65 -5.77 22.03
C ALA A 406 8.28 -6.79 20.95
N ILE A 407 8.19 -8.07 21.32
CA ILE A 407 7.77 -9.14 20.40
C ILE A 407 6.32 -8.92 19.96
N GLN A 408 5.42 -8.66 20.91
CA GLN A 408 4.01 -8.38 20.61
C GLN A 408 3.86 -7.18 19.68
N TRP A 409 4.61 -6.10 19.92
CA TRP A 409 4.61 -4.93 19.04
C TRP A 409 5.03 -5.26 17.60
N VAL A 410 6.05 -6.10 17.41
CA VAL A 410 6.47 -6.55 16.06
C VAL A 410 5.38 -7.43 15.42
N ASP A 411 4.81 -8.35 16.18
CA ASP A 411 3.77 -9.27 15.69
C ASP A 411 2.48 -8.51 15.29
N ASP A 412 2.06 -7.52 16.08
CA ASP A 412 0.90 -6.67 15.79
C ASP A 412 1.11 -5.83 14.51
N ILE A 413 2.32 -5.31 14.29
CA ILE A 413 2.67 -4.59 13.05
C ILE A 413 2.65 -5.52 11.84
N LEU A 414 3.20 -6.74 11.99
CA LEU A 414 3.18 -7.74 10.93
C LEU A 414 1.74 -8.18 10.60
N ALA A 415 0.87 -8.32 11.60
CA ALA A 415 -0.53 -8.60 11.40
C ALA A 415 -1.24 -7.47 10.63
N LEU A 416 -1.02 -6.23 11.03
CA LEU A 416 -1.54 -5.05 10.32
C LEU A 416 -1.04 -5.00 8.88
N LYS A 417 0.25 -5.29 8.64
CA LYS A 417 0.84 -5.34 7.30
C LYS A 417 0.14 -6.38 6.43
N ARG A 418 -0.07 -7.60 6.93
CA ARG A 418 -0.78 -8.66 6.21
C ARG A 418 -2.23 -8.27 5.86
N GLN A 419 -2.92 -7.61 6.78
CA GLN A 419 -4.28 -7.09 6.53
C GLN A 419 -4.28 -6.10 5.35
N PHE A 420 -3.40 -5.10 5.38
CA PHE A 420 -3.35 -4.09 4.32
C PHE A 420 -2.77 -4.62 2.99
N ASP A 421 -1.89 -5.62 3.02
CA ASP A 421 -1.44 -6.33 1.82
C ASP A 421 -2.60 -7.09 1.15
N THR A 422 -3.41 -7.78 1.95
CA THR A 422 -4.60 -8.49 1.44
C THR A 422 -5.57 -7.50 0.81
N VAL A 423 -5.84 -6.36 1.46
CA VAL A 423 -6.68 -5.30 0.90
C VAL A 423 -6.10 -4.75 -0.40
N TRP A 424 -4.79 -4.49 -0.43
CA TRP A 424 -4.11 -3.97 -1.62
C TRP A 424 -4.18 -4.92 -2.81
N GLU A 425 -3.94 -6.22 -2.60
CA GLU A 425 -4.00 -7.23 -3.66
C GLU A 425 -5.42 -7.47 -4.15
N THR A 426 -6.37 -7.68 -3.23
CA THR A 426 -7.73 -8.13 -3.57
C THR A 426 -8.66 -6.99 -3.96
N SER A 427 -8.59 -5.86 -3.26
CA SER A 427 -9.56 -4.76 -3.38
C SER A 427 -9.01 -3.63 -4.25
N PHE A 428 -7.71 -3.34 -4.17
CA PHE A 428 -7.07 -2.24 -4.90
C PHE A 428 -6.31 -2.68 -6.15
N LEU A 429 -6.50 -3.93 -6.59
CA LEU A 429 -5.95 -4.48 -7.84
C LEU A 429 -4.43 -4.26 -7.99
N SER A 430 -3.69 -4.34 -6.88
CA SER A 430 -2.23 -4.15 -6.83
C SER A 430 -1.74 -2.78 -7.38
N ASP A 431 -2.54 -1.73 -7.19
CA ASP A 431 -2.18 -0.35 -7.58
C ASP A 431 -0.87 0.10 -6.92
N GLN A 432 0.08 0.56 -7.74
CA GLN A 432 1.44 0.94 -7.31
C GLN A 432 1.48 2.26 -6.53
N GLY A 433 0.56 3.18 -6.82
CA GLY A 433 0.41 4.44 -6.08
C GLY A 433 -0.05 4.18 -4.65
N LEU A 434 -1.06 3.31 -4.48
CA LEU A 434 -1.50 2.87 -3.16
C LEU A 434 -0.42 2.06 -2.43
N GLN A 435 0.31 1.17 -3.11
CA GLN A 435 1.40 0.41 -2.49
C GLN A 435 2.45 1.36 -1.88
N SER A 436 2.90 2.35 -2.67
CA SER A 436 3.89 3.34 -2.23
C SER A 436 3.37 4.15 -1.04
N SER A 437 2.10 4.50 -1.07
CA SER A 437 1.43 5.26 -0.02
C SER A 437 1.26 4.48 1.29
N ILE A 438 0.88 3.19 1.18
CA ILE A 438 0.81 2.26 2.31
C ILE A 438 2.22 2.12 2.92
N MET A 439 3.24 1.88 2.09
CA MET A 439 4.63 1.77 2.56
C MET A 439 5.11 3.02 3.29
N ALA A 440 4.79 4.21 2.78
CA ALA A 440 5.10 5.48 3.45
C ALA A 440 4.38 5.60 4.80
N SER A 441 3.09 5.25 4.87
CA SER A 441 2.31 5.28 6.10
C SER A 441 2.86 4.33 7.17
N PHE A 442 3.28 3.11 6.77
CA PHE A 442 3.96 2.17 7.66
C PHE A 442 5.28 2.73 8.18
N ALA A 443 6.11 3.31 7.31
CA ALA A 443 7.34 3.98 7.73
C ALA A 443 7.04 5.11 8.74
N ASP A 444 6.02 5.92 8.51
CA ASP A 444 5.76 7.06 9.37
C ASP A 444 5.37 6.65 10.80
N PHE A 445 4.40 5.77 11.00
CA PHE A 445 4.00 5.41 12.37
C PHE A 445 5.04 4.55 13.10
N ILE A 446 5.81 3.70 12.38
CA ILE A 446 6.88 2.90 12.98
C ILE A 446 7.96 3.81 13.58
N ASN A 447 8.33 4.86 12.85
CA ASN A 447 9.36 5.80 13.30
C ASN A 447 8.85 6.85 14.31
N ILE A 448 7.53 6.97 14.52
CA ILE A 448 6.98 7.74 15.66
C ILE A 448 7.32 7.04 17.00
N ASN A 449 7.36 5.70 17.02
CA ASN A 449 7.77 4.98 18.22
C ASN A 449 9.29 5.06 18.38
N PRO A 450 9.78 5.73 19.42
CA PRO A 450 11.21 5.95 19.55
C PRO A 450 11.93 4.67 20.03
N ARG A 451 11.20 3.61 20.42
CA ARG A 451 11.75 2.27 20.77
C ARG A 451 11.74 1.28 19.61
N SER A 452 11.27 1.65 18.42
CA SER A 452 11.12 0.74 17.28
C SER A 452 12.39 -0.03 16.94
N SER A 453 13.55 0.65 16.85
CA SER A 453 14.86 0.03 16.59
C SER A 453 15.28 -0.96 17.68
N GLU A 454 15.03 -0.64 18.95
CA GLU A 454 15.33 -1.53 20.08
C GLU A 454 14.42 -2.77 20.06
N TYR A 455 13.12 -2.56 19.85
CA TYR A 455 12.12 -3.64 19.82
C TYR A 455 12.38 -4.62 18.68
N LEU A 456 12.70 -4.12 17.50
CA LEU A 456 13.08 -4.98 16.38
C LEU A 456 14.35 -5.78 16.70
N SER A 457 15.35 -5.16 17.35
CA SER A 457 16.56 -5.89 17.74
C SER A 457 16.29 -6.96 18.80
N LEU A 458 15.41 -6.70 19.77
CA LEU A 458 14.99 -7.68 20.78
C LEU A 458 14.20 -8.84 20.17
N PHE A 459 13.36 -8.55 19.19
CA PHE A 459 12.62 -9.57 18.42
C PHE A 459 13.59 -10.54 17.72
N PHE A 460 14.61 -10.03 17.03
CA PHE A 460 15.64 -10.89 16.45
C PHE A 460 16.41 -11.68 17.52
N ASP A 461 16.76 -11.04 18.64
CA ASP A 461 17.53 -11.67 19.71
C ASP A 461 16.81 -12.86 20.33
N GLU A 462 15.52 -12.75 20.66
CA GLU A 462 14.75 -13.88 21.22
C GLU A 462 14.45 -14.96 20.18
N ASN A 463 14.13 -14.58 18.94
CA ASN A 463 13.88 -15.56 17.89
C ASN A 463 15.14 -16.38 17.58
N LEU A 464 16.33 -15.76 17.53
CA LEU A 464 17.59 -16.46 17.27
C LEU A 464 18.09 -17.29 18.48
N LYS A 465 17.64 -16.98 19.71
CA LYS A 465 17.98 -17.74 20.94
C LYS A 465 17.09 -18.94 21.26
N LYS A 466 15.80 -18.82 20.95
CA LYS A 466 14.78 -19.82 21.33
C LYS A 466 13.80 -20.09 20.21
N GLY A 467 13.41 -19.06 19.46
CA GLY A 467 12.36 -19.14 18.44
C GLY A 467 12.67 -20.06 17.26
N ILE A 468 13.94 -20.43 17.04
CA ILE A 468 14.36 -21.40 16.01
C ILE A 468 14.21 -22.86 16.48
N LYS A 469 14.15 -23.13 17.79
CA LYS A 469 14.19 -24.51 18.29
C LYS A 469 12.97 -25.29 17.84
N GLY A 470 13.19 -26.33 17.04
CA GLY A 470 12.13 -27.21 16.54
C GLY A 470 11.39 -26.69 15.30
N LYS A 471 11.85 -25.60 14.69
CA LYS A 471 11.33 -25.08 13.41
C LYS A 471 12.10 -25.63 12.22
N THR A 472 11.45 -25.71 11.07
CA THR A 472 12.07 -26.04 9.79
C THR A 472 12.86 -24.86 9.21
N GLU A 473 13.80 -25.11 8.30
CA GLU A 473 14.57 -24.06 7.62
C GLU A 473 13.67 -23.02 6.92
N ASN A 474 12.57 -23.48 6.29
CA ASN A 474 11.61 -22.60 5.63
C ASN A 474 10.87 -21.69 6.62
N GLU A 475 10.48 -22.20 7.78
CA GLU A 475 9.84 -21.40 8.83
C GLU A 475 10.79 -20.38 9.45
N ILE A 476 12.08 -20.74 9.55
CA ILE A 476 13.12 -19.82 9.98
C ILE A 476 13.28 -18.72 8.94
N ASP A 477 13.40 -19.07 7.66
CA ASP A 477 13.56 -18.12 6.56
C ASP A 477 12.43 -17.09 6.51
N ALA A 478 11.17 -17.57 6.57
CA ALA A 478 9.99 -16.71 6.61
C ALA A 478 9.94 -15.80 7.85
N LEU A 479 10.40 -16.28 9.00
CA LEU A 479 10.49 -15.46 10.21
C LEU A 479 11.52 -14.35 10.05
N LEU A 480 12.69 -14.64 9.47
CA LEU A 480 13.72 -13.64 9.22
C LEU A 480 13.23 -12.59 8.23
N ASP A 481 12.52 -12.98 7.16
CA ASP A 481 11.96 -12.06 6.17
C ASP A 481 10.93 -11.09 6.75
N ASN A 482 10.11 -11.56 7.68
CA ASN A 482 9.16 -10.70 8.39
C ASN A 482 9.90 -9.58 9.15
N GLY A 483 10.95 -9.92 9.92
CA GLY A 483 11.74 -8.92 10.64
C GLY A 483 12.50 -7.97 9.71
N ILE A 484 13.01 -8.50 8.59
CA ILE A 484 13.71 -7.72 7.57
C ILE A 484 12.77 -6.72 6.87
N THR A 485 11.52 -7.11 6.64
CA THR A 485 10.48 -6.22 6.11
C THR A 485 10.28 -5.00 7.02
N LEU A 486 10.27 -5.20 8.35
CA LEU A 486 10.20 -4.08 9.30
C LEU A 486 11.46 -3.22 9.30
N LEU A 487 12.65 -3.84 9.15
CA LEU A 487 13.92 -3.11 9.07
C LEU A 487 13.92 -2.11 7.90
N ARG A 488 13.25 -2.44 6.79
CA ARG A 488 13.10 -1.53 5.63
C ARG A 488 12.34 -0.24 5.98
N TYR A 489 11.40 -0.31 6.92
CA TYR A 489 10.63 0.85 7.37
C TYR A 489 11.37 1.72 8.40
N ILE A 490 12.46 1.23 9.00
CA ILE A 490 13.24 2.01 9.99
C ILE A 490 14.08 3.07 9.28
N LYS A 491 13.93 4.33 9.72
CA LYS A 491 14.70 5.49 9.24
C LYS A 491 16.11 5.49 9.85
N ASP A 492 16.22 5.32 11.16
CA ASP A 492 17.48 5.35 11.91
C ASP A 492 18.08 3.94 12.07
N LYS A 493 18.73 3.47 10.99
CA LYS A 493 19.31 2.13 10.91
C LYS A 493 20.55 1.98 11.78
N ASP A 494 21.31 3.05 11.99
CA ASP A 494 22.48 3.08 12.88
C ASP A 494 22.12 2.80 14.36
N LEU A 495 20.97 3.30 14.81
CA LEU A 495 20.43 2.99 16.13
C LEU A 495 20.09 1.50 16.25
N PHE A 496 19.45 0.94 15.21
CA PHE A 496 19.22 -0.50 15.13
C PHE A 496 20.54 -1.31 15.12
N GLU A 497 21.54 -0.90 14.34
CA GLU A 497 22.88 -1.54 14.29
C GLU A 497 23.49 -1.63 15.69
N THR A 498 23.41 -0.54 16.46
CA THR A 498 23.96 -0.46 17.81
C THR A 498 23.33 -1.48 18.75
N TYR A 499 22.00 -1.54 18.77
CA TYR A 499 21.27 -2.56 19.54
C TYR A 499 21.59 -3.96 19.05
N TYR A 500 21.51 -4.20 17.74
CA TYR A 500 21.73 -5.53 17.16
C TYR A 500 23.13 -6.06 17.45
N LYS A 501 24.18 -5.23 17.29
CA LYS A 501 25.56 -5.59 17.66
C LYS A 501 25.69 -5.93 19.14
N LYS A 502 25.05 -5.17 20.02
CA LYS A 502 25.05 -5.38 21.47
C LYS A 502 24.37 -6.69 21.87
N HIS A 503 23.34 -7.12 21.15
CA HIS A 503 22.70 -8.42 21.36
C HIS A 503 23.52 -9.57 20.76
N LEU A 504 23.98 -9.41 19.52
CA LEU A 504 24.79 -10.40 18.80
C LEU A 504 26.09 -10.72 19.53
N SER A 505 26.81 -9.71 20.00
CA SER A 505 28.09 -9.90 20.70
C SER A 505 27.96 -10.83 21.91
N ARG A 506 26.84 -10.73 22.64
CA ARG A 506 26.53 -11.60 23.77
C ARG A 506 26.14 -13.00 23.32
N ARG A 507 25.38 -13.14 22.23
CA ARG A 507 25.03 -14.46 21.68
C ARG A 507 26.29 -15.24 21.25
N LEU A 508 27.23 -14.56 20.61
CA LEU A 508 28.53 -15.12 20.20
C LEU A 508 29.41 -15.48 21.41
N LEU A 509 29.73 -14.49 22.27
CA LEU A 509 30.71 -14.69 23.34
C LEU A 509 30.21 -15.59 24.48
N MET A 510 28.92 -15.56 24.80
CA MET A 510 28.35 -16.41 25.85
C MET A 510 27.89 -17.78 25.34
N LYS A 511 28.18 -18.12 24.07
CA LYS A 511 27.75 -19.35 23.38
C LYS A 511 26.24 -19.61 23.56
N ARG A 512 25.43 -18.57 23.34
CA ARG A 512 23.96 -18.61 23.49
C ARG A 512 23.21 -18.63 22.14
N ALA A 513 23.93 -18.57 21.02
CA ALA A 513 23.34 -18.73 19.69
C ALA A 513 22.76 -20.14 19.54
N SER A 514 21.56 -20.27 18.96
CA SER A 514 20.95 -21.59 18.71
C SER A 514 21.56 -22.29 17.51
N SER A 515 21.84 -21.52 16.45
CA SER A 515 22.43 -21.98 15.19
C SER A 515 23.31 -20.87 14.61
N MET A 516 24.55 -21.20 14.28
CA MET A 516 25.47 -20.27 13.62
C MET A 516 25.08 -20.01 12.16
N ASP A 517 24.44 -20.97 11.51
CA ASP A 517 23.99 -20.84 10.11
C ASP A 517 22.82 -19.86 10.01
N ALA A 518 21.86 -19.93 10.95
CA ALA A 518 20.75 -18.99 11.01
C ALA A 518 21.23 -17.54 11.24
N GLU A 519 22.28 -17.34 12.05
CA GLU A 519 22.87 -16.01 12.25
C GLU A 519 23.56 -15.51 10.96
N ARG A 520 24.26 -16.38 10.22
CA ARG A 520 24.87 -16.04 8.92
C ARG A 520 23.81 -15.69 7.88
N GLN A 521 22.71 -16.45 7.83
CA GLN A 521 21.57 -16.19 6.95
C GLN A 521 20.93 -14.83 7.25
N MET A 522 20.74 -14.49 8.53
CA MET A 522 20.22 -13.20 8.95
C MET A 522 21.08 -12.03 8.45
N ILE A 523 22.40 -12.14 8.57
CA ILE A 523 23.34 -11.12 8.09
C ILE A 523 23.28 -11.00 6.56
N SER A 524 23.17 -12.12 5.85
CA SER A 524 23.02 -12.14 4.39
C SER A 524 21.75 -11.37 3.96
N LYS A 525 20.61 -11.60 4.62
CA LYS A 525 19.37 -10.85 4.35
C LYS A 525 19.51 -9.37 4.69
N MET A 526 20.11 -9.01 5.83
CA MET A 526 20.39 -7.60 6.16
C MET A 526 21.29 -6.92 5.12
N LYS A 527 22.26 -7.64 4.58
CA LYS A 527 23.20 -7.14 3.57
C LYS A 527 22.50 -6.82 2.25
N LEU A 528 21.55 -7.66 1.83
CA LEU A 528 20.74 -7.43 0.62
C LEU A 528 19.88 -6.16 0.75
N GLU A 529 19.33 -5.90 1.93
CA GLU A 529 18.39 -4.79 2.15
C GLU A 529 19.06 -3.46 2.52
N VAL A 530 20.07 -3.50 3.38
CA VAL A 530 20.71 -2.28 3.93
C VAL A 530 22.09 -2.03 3.31
N GLY A 531 22.69 -3.04 2.69
CA GLY A 531 23.96 -2.94 1.97
C GLY A 531 25.21 -3.31 2.77
N ASN A 532 26.31 -3.50 2.04
CA ASN A 532 27.58 -4.03 2.58
C ASN A 532 28.21 -3.16 3.68
N GLN A 533 28.11 -1.83 3.58
CA GLN A 533 28.76 -0.96 4.56
C GLN A 533 28.13 -1.05 5.95
N PHE A 534 26.85 -1.42 6.01
CA PHE A 534 26.13 -1.62 7.26
C PHE A 534 26.55 -2.93 7.93
N THR A 535 26.59 -4.03 7.17
CA THR A 535 26.89 -5.35 7.72
C THR A 535 28.37 -5.59 7.97
N GLN A 536 29.29 -4.80 7.41
CA GLN A 536 30.74 -5.02 7.48
C GLN A 536 31.26 -5.26 8.90
N ARG A 537 30.82 -4.45 9.88
CA ARG A 537 31.24 -4.58 11.28
C ARG A 537 30.74 -5.89 11.90
N ILE A 538 29.49 -6.24 11.61
CA ILE A 538 28.84 -7.47 12.07
C ILE A 538 29.51 -8.71 11.45
N GLU A 539 29.79 -8.69 10.15
CA GLU A 539 30.51 -9.75 9.45
C GLU A 539 31.92 -9.97 10.03
N ASN A 540 32.62 -8.90 10.36
CA ASN A 540 33.94 -8.99 10.99
C ASN A 540 33.88 -9.57 12.41
N MET A 541 32.78 -9.39 13.16
CA MET A 541 32.60 -10.08 14.45
C MET A 541 32.59 -11.61 14.27
N PHE A 542 31.99 -12.13 13.19
CA PHE A 542 32.02 -13.56 12.88
C PHE A 542 33.41 -14.03 12.46
N LYS A 543 34.12 -13.24 11.66
CA LYS A 543 35.52 -13.54 11.29
C LYS A 543 36.41 -13.62 12.52
N ASP A 544 36.26 -12.69 13.46
CA ASP A 544 36.99 -12.72 14.73
C ASP A 544 36.71 -14.00 15.52
N MET A 545 35.46 -14.51 15.53
CA MET A 545 35.14 -15.79 16.17
C MET A 545 35.84 -16.98 15.52
N THR A 546 35.78 -17.09 14.19
CA THR A 546 36.45 -18.19 13.46
C THR A 546 37.97 -18.13 13.64
N ILE A 547 38.58 -16.95 13.51
CA ILE A 547 40.03 -16.77 13.73
C ILE A 547 40.40 -17.10 15.18
N SER A 548 39.54 -16.78 16.14
CA SER A 548 39.76 -17.09 17.56
C SER A 548 39.72 -18.59 17.86
N GLU A 549 38.84 -19.34 17.19
CA GLU A 549 38.77 -20.80 17.29
C GLU A 549 40.08 -21.44 16.79
N ASP A 550 40.56 -21.01 15.63
CA ASP A 550 41.84 -21.46 15.06
C ASP A 550 43.03 -21.08 15.96
N LEU A 551 43.02 -19.87 16.52
CA LEU A 551 44.06 -19.38 17.41
C LEU A 551 44.09 -20.15 18.73
N SER A 552 42.92 -20.47 19.29
CA SER A 552 42.80 -21.28 20.51
C SER A 552 43.31 -22.71 20.26
N ALA A 553 42.90 -23.34 19.16
CA ALA A 553 43.42 -24.65 18.77
C ALA A 553 44.95 -24.64 18.58
N GLY A 554 45.47 -23.60 17.92
CA GLY A 554 46.90 -23.40 17.73
C GLY A 554 47.67 -23.20 19.04
N TYR A 555 47.08 -22.49 20.01
CA TYR A 555 47.69 -22.32 21.34
C TYR A 555 47.69 -23.63 22.13
N LYS A 556 46.60 -24.42 22.10
CA LYS A 556 46.55 -25.73 22.76
C LYS A 556 47.62 -26.69 22.22
N ALA A 557 47.85 -26.68 20.90
CA ALA A 557 48.91 -27.46 20.28
C ALA A 557 50.31 -27.00 20.72
N HIS A 558 50.58 -25.68 20.71
CA HIS A 558 51.84 -25.11 21.16
C HIS A 558 52.10 -25.40 22.65
N ALA A 559 51.11 -25.14 23.51
CA ALA A 559 51.18 -25.44 24.95
C ALA A 559 51.43 -26.93 25.21
N THR A 560 50.99 -27.81 24.31
CA THR A 560 51.26 -29.24 24.43
C THR A 560 52.70 -29.62 24.15
N GLN A 561 53.36 -28.91 23.24
CA GLN A 561 54.75 -29.16 22.83
C GLN A 561 55.78 -28.50 23.76
N THR A 562 55.46 -27.35 24.36
CA THR A 562 56.40 -26.57 25.17
C THR A 562 56.37 -26.90 26.66
N ALA A 563 55.34 -27.61 27.15
CA ALA A 563 55.13 -27.82 28.59
C ALA A 563 55.54 -29.21 29.09
N ASP A 564 56.06 -29.25 30.33
CA ASP A 564 56.46 -30.42 31.10
C ASP A 564 55.32 -31.45 31.24
N PRO A 565 55.52 -32.76 30.93
CA PRO A 565 54.48 -33.79 30.99
C PRO A 565 53.78 -33.95 32.34
N ASP A 566 54.45 -33.62 33.45
CA ASP A 566 53.95 -33.84 34.82
C ASP A 566 53.08 -32.70 35.38
N GLN A 567 52.92 -31.58 34.65
CA GLN A 567 52.18 -30.42 35.15
C GLN A 567 50.68 -30.51 34.81
N LYS A 568 49.81 -30.39 35.82
CA LYS A 568 48.35 -30.28 35.61
C LYS A 568 48.02 -29.01 34.83
N ARG A 569 47.57 -29.18 33.57
CA ARG A 569 47.29 -28.06 32.66
C ARG A 569 45.90 -27.46 32.91
N ILE A 570 45.83 -26.14 32.90
CA ILE A 570 44.58 -25.38 32.82
C ILE A 570 44.21 -25.28 31.34
N ASP A 571 43.02 -25.75 30.96
CA ASP A 571 42.53 -25.59 29.59
C ASP A 571 42.11 -24.13 29.35
N LEU A 572 42.53 -23.57 28.21
CA LEU A 572 42.33 -22.17 27.86
C LEU A 572 41.74 -22.07 26.46
N ASP A 573 40.51 -21.55 26.40
CA ASP A 573 39.88 -21.07 25.16
C ASP A 573 39.89 -19.54 25.17
N ILE A 574 40.36 -18.92 24.08
CA ILE A 574 40.47 -17.47 23.97
C ILE A 574 39.73 -16.95 22.74
N ASN A 575 38.99 -15.86 22.94
CA ASN A 575 38.43 -15.06 21.88
C ASN A 575 39.20 -13.74 21.74
N VAL A 576 39.94 -13.56 20.65
CA VAL A 576 40.64 -12.31 20.33
C VAL A 576 39.76 -11.47 19.42
N LEU A 577 39.38 -10.29 19.90
CA LEU A 577 38.39 -9.42 19.25
C LEU A 577 39.06 -8.15 18.71
N THR A 578 38.67 -7.73 17.51
CA THR A 578 39.16 -6.49 16.91
C THR A 578 38.45 -5.28 17.54
N SER A 579 39.22 -4.40 18.18
CA SER A 579 38.70 -3.32 19.05
C SER A 579 37.78 -2.29 18.40
N THR A 580 37.69 -2.24 17.07
CA THR A 580 36.85 -1.30 16.32
C THR A 580 35.58 -1.94 15.77
N MET A 581 35.46 -3.26 15.85
CA MET A 581 34.37 -4.02 15.22
C MET A 581 33.26 -4.37 16.20
N TRP A 582 33.59 -4.56 17.47
CA TRP A 582 32.64 -4.91 18.52
C TRP A 582 32.05 -3.66 19.20
N PRO A 583 31.05 -3.78 20.09
CA PRO A 583 30.52 -2.64 20.83
C PRO A 583 31.55 -2.02 21.79
N VAL A 584 31.76 -0.70 21.73
CA VAL A 584 32.78 0.03 22.50
C VAL A 584 32.60 -0.14 24.01
N GLU A 585 31.35 -0.22 24.48
CA GLU A 585 30.99 -0.49 25.88
C GLU A 585 31.56 -1.81 26.41
N MET A 586 31.89 -2.75 25.51
CA MET A 586 32.44 -4.06 25.84
C MET A 586 33.97 -4.10 25.79
N MET A 587 34.59 -3.12 25.14
CA MET A 587 36.02 -3.14 24.83
C MET A 587 36.83 -2.08 25.57
N THR A 588 36.15 -1.08 26.13
CA THR A 588 36.78 0.02 26.84
C THR A 588 36.61 -0.14 28.34
N ASN A 589 37.71 0.03 29.08
CA ASN A 589 37.70 0.06 30.54
C ASN A 589 37.24 1.44 31.04
N THR A 590 36.34 2.13 30.33
CA THR A 590 35.84 3.45 30.71
C THR A 590 34.35 3.38 30.94
N LYS A 591 33.91 3.80 32.13
CA LYS A 591 32.51 3.89 32.51
C LYS A 591 32.31 5.23 33.19
N ASP A 592 31.34 6.01 32.73
CA ASP A 592 31.05 7.37 33.23
C ASP A 592 32.26 8.33 33.20
N GLY A 593 33.10 8.20 32.17
CA GLY A 593 34.29 9.05 31.98
C GLY A 593 35.48 8.71 32.90
N GLN A 594 35.38 7.69 33.75
CA GLN A 594 36.48 7.24 34.60
C GLN A 594 37.18 6.00 34.03
N VAL A 595 38.51 6.03 34.00
CA VAL A 595 39.34 4.87 33.62
C VAL A 595 39.31 3.86 34.75
N GLN A 596 38.74 2.70 34.48
CA GLN A 596 38.66 1.58 35.38
C GLN A 596 40.00 0.85 35.41
N LEU A 597 40.56 0.72 36.62
CA LEU A 597 41.83 0.03 36.82
C LEU A 597 41.69 -1.46 36.42
N PRO A 598 42.75 -2.08 35.86
CA PRO A 598 42.73 -3.48 35.52
C PRO A 598 42.52 -4.35 36.77
N CYS A 599 41.69 -5.38 36.63
CA CYS A 599 41.47 -6.38 37.66
C CYS A 599 42.77 -7.12 37.97
N ASN A 600 42.98 -7.43 39.25
CA ASN A 600 44.13 -8.21 39.70
C ASN A 600 43.84 -9.70 39.53
N PHE A 601 44.56 -10.36 38.62
CA PHE A 601 44.42 -11.80 38.38
C PHE A 601 45.27 -12.61 39.36
N PRO A 602 44.77 -13.77 39.85
CA PRO A 602 45.57 -14.72 40.60
C PRO A 602 46.80 -15.20 39.81
N LYS A 603 47.87 -15.60 40.51
CA LYS A 603 49.17 -15.94 39.91
C LYS A 603 49.06 -17.02 38.83
N GLU A 604 48.21 -18.01 39.04
CA GLU A 604 47.96 -19.12 38.13
C GLU A 604 47.38 -18.62 36.80
N ILE A 605 46.45 -17.66 36.87
CA ILE A 605 45.80 -17.07 35.69
C ILE A 605 46.73 -16.07 35.00
N GLU A 606 47.51 -15.30 35.75
CA GLU A 606 48.47 -14.34 35.18
C GLU A 606 49.60 -15.06 34.43
N SER A 607 50.09 -16.21 34.94
CA SER A 607 51.06 -17.05 34.22
C SER A 607 50.51 -17.55 32.88
N LEU A 608 49.27 -18.06 32.89
CA LEU A 608 48.57 -18.53 31.69
C LEU A 608 48.37 -17.41 30.67
N LYS A 609 47.98 -16.22 31.14
CA LYS A 609 47.82 -15.00 30.35
C LYS A 609 49.13 -14.59 29.67
N GLN A 610 50.23 -14.53 30.41
CA GLN A 610 51.55 -14.19 29.87
C GLN A 610 52.06 -15.21 28.85
N SER A 611 51.81 -16.51 29.10
CA SER A 611 52.13 -17.57 28.14
C SER A 611 51.41 -17.37 26.81
N PHE A 612 50.10 -17.08 26.86
CA PHE A 612 49.34 -16.78 25.66
C PHE A 612 49.80 -15.49 24.96
N GLU A 613 50.09 -14.41 25.70
CA GLU A 613 50.59 -13.16 25.12
C GLU A 613 51.88 -13.38 24.33
N LYS A 614 52.83 -14.16 24.88
CA LYS A 614 54.08 -14.51 24.18
C LYS A 614 53.79 -15.28 22.89
N PHE A 615 52.90 -16.26 22.93
CA PHE A 615 52.48 -17.01 21.74
C PHE A 615 51.78 -16.12 20.70
N TYR A 616 50.95 -15.17 21.13
CA TYR A 616 50.26 -14.27 20.22
C TYR A 616 51.25 -13.30 19.55
N MET A 617 52.17 -12.72 20.32
CA MET A 617 53.15 -11.76 19.81
C MET A 617 54.19 -12.41 18.90
N SER A 618 54.49 -13.71 19.06
CA SER A 618 55.38 -14.44 18.14
C SER A 618 54.75 -14.62 16.75
N LYS A 619 53.41 -14.65 16.66
CA LYS A 619 52.67 -14.75 15.40
C LYS A 619 52.22 -13.41 14.83
N HIS A 620 52.02 -12.41 15.70
CA HIS A 620 51.47 -11.11 15.34
C HIS A 620 52.32 -9.98 15.90
N SER A 621 53.18 -9.41 15.05
CA SER A 621 53.97 -8.22 15.38
C SER A 621 53.13 -6.94 15.30
N GLY A 622 53.46 -5.96 16.14
CA GLY A 622 52.84 -4.62 16.13
C GLY A 622 51.42 -4.53 16.72
N ARG A 623 50.94 -5.60 17.39
CA ARG A 623 49.63 -5.60 18.06
C ARG A 623 49.78 -5.47 19.58
N LYS A 624 48.73 -4.97 20.24
CA LYS A 624 48.64 -4.92 21.70
C LYS A 624 47.34 -5.57 22.16
N LEU A 625 47.44 -6.50 23.12
CA LEU A 625 46.28 -7.16 23.71
C LEU A 625 45.78 -6.38 24.93
N SER A 626 44.46 -6.38 25.11
CA SER A 626 43.78 -5.84 26.29
C SER A 626 42.79 -6.88 26.79
N TRP A 627 42.94 -7.32 28.04
CA TRP A 627 42.17 -8.43 28.60
C TRP A 627 40.88 -7.93 29.26
N GLN A 628 39.75 -8.56 28.90
CA GLN A 628 38.43 -8.20 29.39
C GLN A 628 37.90 -9.24 30.40
N ALA A 629 38.23 -9.05 31.68
CA ALA A 629 37.87 -9.97 32.77
C ALA A 629 36.35 -10.14 32.95
N GLY A 630 35.54 -9.12 32.64
CA GLY A 630 34.08 -9.18 32.80
C GLY A 630 33.36 -10.06 31.78
N MET A 631 34.05 -10.54 30.75
CA MET A 631 33.46 -11.22 29.59
C MET A 631 33.73 -12.73 29.54
N GLY A 632 34.56 -13.24 30.44
CA GLY A 632 34.95 -14.65 30.47
C GLY A 632 34.10 -15.51 31.40
N THR A 633 34.28 -16.82 31.23
CA THR A 633 33.72 -17.86 32.11
C THR A 633 34.82 -18.87 32.43
N ALA A 634 34.70 -19.54 33.58
CA ALA A 634 35.62 -20.58 33.99
C ALA A 634 34.88 -21.77 34.60
N ASP A 635 35.41 -22.96 34.39
CA ASP A 635 34.98 -24.17 35.08
C ASP A 635 36.00 -24.51 36.16
N ILE A 636 35.54 -24.55 37.41
CA ILE A 636 36.39 -24.87 38.57
C ILE A 636 35.89 -26.09 39.30
N ARG A 637 36.82 -26.86 39.85
CA ARG A 637 36.50 -27.98 40.74
C ARG A 637 36.63 -27.55 42.19
N ALA A 638 35.49 -27.37 42.85
CA ALA A 638 35.42 -27.00 44.26
C ALA A 638 35.29 -28.24 45.15
N THR A 639 36.09 -28.31 46.22
CA THR A 639 36.09 -29.41 47.18
C THR A 639 35.58 -28.91 48.53
N PHE A 640 34.51 -29.50 49.03
CA PHE A 640 33.88 -29.14 50.30
C PHE A 640 34.11 -30.26 51.32
N ARG A 641 34.79 -29.94 52.42
CA ARG A 641 34.94 -30.84 53.58
C ARG A 641 33.86 -30.50 54.59
N ARG A 642 32.95 -31.45 54.83
CA ARG A 642 31.83 -31.28 55.75
C ARG A 642 32.25 -31.57 57.19
N ALA A 643 31.49 -31.04 58.15
CA ALA A 643 31.67 -31.32 59.59
C ALA A 643 31.54 -32.82 59.94
N ASN A 644 30.88 -33.61 59.11
CA ASN A 644 30.76 -35.07 59.25
C ASN A 644 31.93 -35.86 58.61
N GLY A 645 33.02 -35.18 58.19
CA GLY A 645 34.19 -35.78 57.57
C GLY A 645 34.04 -36.18 56.09
N LYS A 646 32.83 -36.07 55.50
CA LYS A 646 32.62 -36.38 54.08
C LYS A 646 33.18 -35.26 53.19
N THR A 647 33.96 -35.65 52.19
CA THR A 647 34.47 -34.74 51.15
C THR A 647 33.60 -34.85 49.91
N GLN A 648 32.93 -33.74 49.54
CA GLN A 648 32.13 -33.66 48.32
C GLN A 648 32.82 -32.75 47.31
N ARG A 649 32.79 -33.14 46.03
CA ARG A 649 33.34 -32.34 44.93
C ARG A 649 32.23 -31.88 44.00
N TYR A 650 32.29 -30.61 43.61
CA TYR A 650 31.39 -29.99 42.63
C TYR A 650 32.21 -29.34 41.52
N GLU A 651 31.67 -29.34 40.31
CA GLU A 651 32.20 -28.59 39.18
C GLU A 651 31.35 -27.34 39.00
N LEU A 652 31.93 -26.17 39.23
CA LEU A 652 31.23 -24.89 39.18
C LEU A 652 31.58 -24.18 37.87
N ASN A 653 30.57 -23.88 37.06
CA ASN A 653 30.70 -22.95 35.94
C ASN A 653 30.40 -21.53 36.44
N VAL A 654 31.42 -20.67 36.46
CA VAL A 654 31.39 -19.33 37.07
C VAL A 654 31.86 -18.27 36.07
N SER A 655 31.58 -16.99 36.33
CA SER A 655 32.23 -15.88 35.61
C SER A 655 33.71 -15.79 35.99
N THR A 656 34.54 -15.16 35.17
CA THR A 656 35.96 -14.92 35.53
C THR A 656 36.09 -14.08 36.81
N TYR A 657 35.20 -13.10 37.05
CA TYR A 657 35.19 -12.38 38.33
C TYR A 657 34.87 -13.28 39.52
N ALA A 658 33.88 -14.18 39.39
CA ALA A 658 33.56 -15.13 40.44
C ALA A 658 34.70 -16.12 40.69
N LEU A 659 35.42 -16.55 39.65
CA LEU A 659 36.66 -17.33 39.79
C LEU A 659 37.68 -16.57 40.65
N ILE A 660 37.96 -15.31 40.31
CA ILE A 660 38.95 -14.48 41.03
C ILE A 660 38.56 -14.31 42.50
N ILE A 661 37.27 -14.07 42.78
CA ILE A 661 36.74 -13.96 44.15
C ILE A 661 36.93 -15.28 44.90
N LEU A 662 36.54 -16.41 44.31
CA LEU A 662 36.60 -17.72 44.97
C LEU A 662 38.03 -18.16 45.29
N LEU A 663 39.00 -17.83 44.42
CA LEU A 663 40.41 -18.18 44.64
C LEU A 663 41.02 -17.46 45.86
N LEU A 664 40.50 -16.29 46.26
CA LEU A 664 40.96 -15.60 47.48
C LEU A 664 40.73 -16.42 48.76
N PHE A 665 39.72 -17.30 48.76
CA PHE A 665 39.36 -18.10 49.92
C PHE A 665 40.19 -19.39 50.04
N ASN A 666 41.05 -19.71 49.07
CA ASN A 666 41.94 -20.88 49.19
C ASN A 666 43.10 -20.63 50.16
N ASP A 667 43.55 -19.38 50.27
CA ASP A 667 44.65 -18.98 51.16
C ASP A 667 44.15 -18.54 52.55
N LEU A 668 42.83 -18.55 52.76
CA LEU A 668 42.19 -18.10 53.99
C LEU A 668 41.95 -19.30 54.92
N PRO A 669 42.36 -19.24 56.20
CA PRO A 669 42.05 -20.28 57.19
C PRO A 669 40.55 -20.53 57.36
N ASP A 670 40.19 -21.76 57.75
CA ASP A 670 38.81 -22.15 58.00
C ASP A 670 38.18 -21.25 59.09
N GLY A 671 37.08 -20.59 58.76
CA GLY A 671 36.31 -19.75 59.68
C GLY A 671 36.63 -18.25 59.64
N GLU A 672 37.68 -17.84 58.93
CA GLU A 672 37.94 -16.42 58.67
C GLU A 672 37.04 -15.88 57.53
N SER A 673 36.91 -14.56 57.48
CA SER A 673 36.08 -13.85 56.52
C SER A 673 36.83 -12.69 55.89
N TYR A 674 36.41 -12.29 54.69
CA TYR A 674 36.79 -11.02 54.08
C TYR A 674 35.57 -10.10 54.02
N THR A 675 35.79 -8.82 54.30
CA THR A 675 34.81 -7.77 54.04
C THR A 675 34.70 -7.47 52.54
N PHE A 676 33.60 -6.85 52.11
CA PHE A 676 33.44 -6.38 50.73
C PHE A 676 34.62 -5.48 50.29
N GLU A 677 35.04 -4.55 51.15
CA GLU A 677 36.14 -3.62 50.86
C GLU A 677 37.48 -4.34 50.69
N GLU A 678 37.77 -5.37 51.49
CA GLU A 678 39.00 -6.17 51.34
C GLU A 678 39.00 -6.97 50.03
N ILE A 679 37.86 -7.59 49.68
CA ILE A 679 37.73 -8.29 48.39
C ILE A 679 37.92 -7.29 47.24
N GLN A 680 37.32 -6.10 47.34
CA GLN A 680 37.45 -5.04 46.33
C GLN A 680 38.90 -4.56 46.19
N ALA A 681 39.60 -4.33 47.29
CA ALA A 681 41.00 -3.89 47.28
C ALA A 681 41.94 -4.94 46.69
N ARG A 682 41.74 -6.22 47.02
CA ARG A 682 42.58 -7.34 46.55
C ARG A 682 42.36 -7.68 45.08
N THR A 683 41.10 -7.65 44.63
CA THR A 683 40.72 -8.04 43.25
C THR A 683 40.66 -6.87 42.28
N ARG A 684 40.44 -5.64 42.77
CA ARG A 684 40.14 -4.44 41.97
C ARG A 684 38.95 -4.63 41.01
N ILE A 685 37.99 -5.48 41.38
CA ILE A 685 36.76 -5.65 40.61
C ILE A 685 35.87 -4.43 40.84
N PRO A 686 35.23 -3.87 39.79
CA PRO A 686 34.31 -2.75 39.93
C PRO A 686 33.18 -3.03 40.92
N ASN A 687 32.84 -2.06 41.78
CA ASN A 687 31.86 -2.24 42.86
C ASN A 687 30.54 -2.86 42.37
N ASN A 688 30.00 -2.36 41.25
CA ASN A 688 28.74 -2.85 40.67
C ASN A 688 28.83 -4.33 40.24
N ASP A 689 29.95 -4.74 39.65
CA ASP A 689 30.15 -6.11 39.20
C ASP A 689 30.50 -7.02 40.38
N LEU A 690 31.26 -6.53 41.36
CA LEU A 690 31.58 -7.24 42.59
C LEU A 690 30.31 -7.56 43.39
N ILE A 691 29.43 -6.58 43.59
CA ILE A 691 28.11 -6.76 44.24
C ILE A 691 27.34 -7.89 43.56
N ARG A 692 27.22 -7.86 42.23
CA ARG A 692 26.44 -8.86 41.46
C ARG A 692 27.03 -10.27 41.56
N ASN A 693 28.35 -10.39 41.52
CA ASN A 693 29.02 -11.68 41.67
C ASN A 693 28.88 -12.22 43.10
N LEU A 694 29.03 -11.37 44.13
CA LEU A 694 28.84 -11.76 45.53
C LEU A 694 27.38 -12.13 45.84
N GLN A 695 26.39 -11.46 45.22
CA GLN A 695 24.99 -11.87 45.30
C GLN A 695 24.78 -13.30 44.76
N SER A 696 25.41 -13.65 43.64
CA SER A 696 25.36 -15.01 43.08
C SER A 696 26.04 -16.05 43.96
N LEU A 697 27.18 -15.68 44.57
CA LEU A 697 28.02 -16.61 45.33
C LEU A 697 27.57 -16.79 46.78
N ALA A 698 26.93 -15.78 47.40
CA ALA A 698 26.67 -15.77 48.84
C ALA A 698 25.20 -15.60 49.23
N VAL A 699 24.39 -14.92 48.41
CA VAL A 699 22.99 -14.62 48.75
C VAL A 699 22.06 -15.70 48.18
N ALA A 700 22.23 -16.02 46.90
CA ALA A 700 21.37 -16.93 46.15
C ALA A 700 21.32 -18.34 46.77
N PRO A 701 20.14 -18.84 47.22
CA PRO A 701 20.05 -20.08 48.01
C PRO A 701 20.62 -21.33 47.32
N LYS A 702 20.48 -21.42 45.99
CA LYS A 702 20.92 -22.58 45.20
C LYS A 702 22.41 -22.58 44.85
N THR A 703 23.09 -21.46 45.02
CA THR A 703 24.49 -21.26 44.58
C THR A 703 25.35 -20.62 45.68
N ARG A 704 24.92 -20.75 46.94
CA ARG A 704 25.58 -20.19 48.12
C ARG A 704 26.86 -20.95 48.46
N VAL A 705 27.91 -20.75 47.68
CA VAL A 705 29.26 -21.28 47.94
C VAL A 705 30.05 -20.44 48.95
N LEU A 706 29.61 -19.20 49.20
CA LEU A 706 30.10 -18.33 50.28
C LEU A 706 28.97 -18.08 51.29
N LYS A 707 29.29 -17.90 52.58
CA LYS A 707 28.38 -17.38 53.60
C LYS A 707 28.53 -15.87 53.68
N LYS A 708 27.44 -15.17 53.96
CA LYS A 708 27.40 -13.72 54.13
C LYS A 708 26.87 -13.38 55.52
N GLU A 709 27.56 -12.49 56.23
CA GLU A 709 27.14 -11.97 57.53
C GLU A 709 27.19 -10.44 57.57
N PRO A 710 26.08 -9.74 57.95
CA PRO A 710 24.75 -10.27 58.20
C PRO A 710 24.03 -10.68 56.91
N MET A 711 23.14 -11.67 57.01
CA MET A 711 22.45 -12.19 55.83
C MET A 711 21.32 -11.25 55.35
N SER A 712 21.42 -10.79 54.11
CA SER A 712 20.39 -9.95 53.46
C SER A 712 20.47 -10.05 51.94
N LYS A 713 19.47 -9.49 51.22
CA LYS A 713 19.43 -9.49 49.75
C LYS A 713 20.48 -8.56 49.11
N ASP A 714 20.78 -7.45 49.77
CA ASP A 714 21.68 -6.42 49.26
C ASP A 714 23.09 -6.63 49.79
N VAL A 715 24.13 -6.35 48.99
CA VAL A 715 25.53 -6.40 49.45
C VAL A 715 25.97 -4.99 49.81
N LYS A 716 26.38 -4.80 51.06
CA LYS A 716 26.90 -3.55 51.63
C LYS A 716 28.42 -3.61 51.81
N PRO A 717 29.10 -2.45 51.88
CA PRO A 717 30.55 -2.39 52.09
C PRO A 717 31.04 -3.07 53.38
N THR A 718 30.23 -3.09 54.43
CA THR A 718 30.57 -3.67 55.74
C THR A 718 30.27 -5.17 55.84
N ASP A 719 29.69 -5.78 54.82
CA ASP A 719 29.28 -7.18 54.88
C ASP A 719 30.50 -8.10 54.80
N GLN A 720 30.51 -9.16 55.61
CA GLN A 720 31.57 -10.16 55.66
C GLN A 720 31.18 -11.42 54.88
N PHE A 721 32.17 -12.00 54.19
CA PHE A 721 32.03 -13.18 53.37
C PHE A 721 33.02 -14.25 53.81
N SER A 722 32.55 -15.49 54.03
CA SER A 722 33.38 -16.64 54.42
C SER A 722 33.05 -17.86 53.56
N PHE A 723 33.92 -18.87 53.56
CA PHE A 723 33.69 -20.10 52.79
C PHE A 723 32.52 -20.92 53.36
N ASN A 724 31.58 -21.35 52.51
CA ASN A 724 30.45 -22.18 52.95
C ASN A 724 30.78 -23.68 52.88
N SER A 725 31.31 -24.24 53.97
CA SER A 725 31.56 -25.69 54.10
C SER A 725 30.29 -26.56 54.03
N ASP A 726 29.12 -25.99 54.32
CA ASP A 726 27.82 -26.68 54.33
C ASP A 726 27.11 -26.68 52.97
N PHE A 727 27.74 -26.16 51.92
CA PHE A 727 27.13 -26.08 50.60
C PHE A 727 26.71 -27.47 50.06
N GLN A 728 25.50 -27.54 49.52
CA GLN A 728 24.96 -28.73 48.88
C GLN A 728 24.15 -28.37 47.63
N SER A 729 24.42 -29.12 46.57
CA SER A 729 23.66 -29.10 45.33
C SER A 729 23.15 -30.50 45.00
N GLN A 730 21.98 -30.58 44.35
CA GLN A 730 21.44 -31.81 43.76
C GLN A 730 22.27 -32.29 42.56
N PHE A 731 22.99 -31.36 41.89
CA PHE A 731 23.80 -31.64 40.71
C PHE A 731 25.29 -31.49 41.03
N VAL A 732 26.10 -32.39 40.46
CA VAL A 732 27.58 -32.32 40.54
C VAL A 732 28.11 -31.12 39.76
N LYS A 733 27.54 -30.83 38.60
CA LYS A 733 27.81 -29.63 37.80
C LYS A 733 26.83 -28.53 38.17
N VAL A 734 27.34 -27.42 38.69
CA VAL A 734 26.54 -26.27 39.14
C VAL A 734 26.92 -25.06 38.32
N ARG A 735 25.95 -24.47 37.63
CA ARG A 735 26.16 -23.22 36.89
C ARG A 735 25.78 -22.02 37.75
N ILE A 736 26.77 -21.26 38.16
CA ILE A 736 26.59 -20.03 38.94
C ILE A 736 26.62 -18.85 37.97
N GLY A 737 25.45 -18.51 37.43
CA GLY A 737 25.31 -17.30 36.63
C GLY A 737 25.39 -16.05 37.50
N VAL A 738 26.07 -15.01 37.01
CA VAL A 738 26.05 -13.68 37.62
C VAL A 738 24.60 -13.20 37.69
N VAL A 739 24.17 -12.65 38.83
CA VAL A 739 22.85 -12.04 38.99
C VAL A 739 22.73 -10.97 37.91
N SER A 740 21.91 -11.26 36.90
CA SER A 740 21.77 -10.40 35.73
C SER A 740 21.06 -9.11 36.11
N GLY A 741 21.83 -8.09 36.45
CA GLY A 741 21.33 -6.72 36.50
C GLY A 741 21.04 -6.23 35.09
N GLY A 742 19.83 -6.47 34.61
CA GLY A 742 19.20 -5.75 33.50
C GLY A 742 19.83 -5.86 32.10
N SER A 743 20.99 -6.50 31.91
CA SER A 743 21.73 -6.38 30.64
C SER A 743 21.11 -7.10 29.42
N ASN A 744 20.17 -8.02 29.66
CA ASN A 744 19.34 -8.66 28.65
C ASN A 744 17.90 -8.10 28.64
N LYS A 745 17.66 -7.00 29.35
CA LYS A 745 16.38 -6.30 29.37
C LYS A 745 16.44 -5.15 28.38
N ALA A 746 15.28 -4.66 27.98
CA ALA A 746 15.23 -3.36 27.30
C ALA A 746 15.93 -2.31 28.18
N GLU A 747 16.65 -1.40 27.55
CA GLU A 747 17.36 -0.34 28.24
C GLU A 747 16.36 0.48 29.05
N ASN A 748 16.75 0.81 30.28
CA ASN A 748 15.94 1.74 31.05
C ASN A 748 16.05 3.15 30.43
N GLN A 749 15.13 4.05 30.77
CA GLN A 749 15.06 5.38 30.14
C GLN A 749 16.39 6.15 30.18
N ASP A 750 17.14 6.06 31.28
CA ASP A 750 18.44 6.72 31.42
C ASP A 750 19.54 6.06 30.58
N GLN A 751 19.58 4.72 30.54
CA GLN A 751 20.53 3.98 29.71
C GLN A 751 20.32 4.29 28.24
N ARG A 752 19.06 4.38 27.84
CA ARG A 752 18.68 4.71 26.47
C ARG A 752 19.11 6.13 26.09
N LYS A 753 18.91 7.12 26.97
CA LYS A 753 19.38 8.49 26.73
C LYS A 753 20.90 8.54 26.55
N ASP A 754 21.64 7.73 27.31
CA ASP A 754 23.09 7.62 27.16
C ASP A 754 23.48 6.97 25.82
N THR A 755 22.82 5.88 25.43
CA THR A 755 22.99 5.25 24.12
C THR A 755 22.71 6.23 22.97
N GLU A 756 21.61 6.98 23.03
CA GLU A 756 21.25 8.01 22.05
C GLU A 756 22.27 9.14 22.01
N LYS A 757 22.80 9.57 23.16
CA LYS A 757 23.84 10.60 23.22
C LYS A 757 25.11 10.15 22.51
N LYS A 758 25.59 8.94 22.79
CA LYS A 758 26.78 8.36 22.13
C LYS A 758 26.58 8.25 20.62
N ILE A 759 25.40 7.79 20.19
CA ILE A 759 25.06 7.70 18.76
C ILE A 759 25.04 9.09 18.12
N ASN A 760 24.48 10.10 18.78
CA ASN A 760 24.52 11.46 18.28
C ASN A 760 25.95 12.01 18.17
N GLU A 761 26.85 11.66 19.09
CA GLU A 761 28.27 12.01 18.96
C GLU A 761 28.92 11.34 17.73
N GLU A 762 28.65 10.04 17.49
CA GLU A 762 29.12 9.31 16.29
C GLU A 762 28.53 9.87 14.98
N ARG A 763 27.23 10.21 14.98
CA ARG A 763 26.56 10.90 13.86
C ARG A 763 27.26 12.21 13.55
N GLY A 764 27.73 12.94 14.56
CA GLY A 764 28.44 14.22 14.39
C GLY A 764 29.74 14.05 13.61
N SER A 765 30.57 13.09 14.03
CA SER A 765 31.80 12.75 13.31
C SER A 765 31.54 12.25 11.89
N THR A 766 30.45 11.50 11.68
CA THR A 766 30.04 10.99 10.37
C THR A 766 29.58 12.14 9.44
N ILE A 767 28.82 13.10 9.98
CA ILE A 767 28.40 14.31 9.27
C ILE A 767 29.61 15.14 8.86
N GLU A 768 30.57 15.39 9.77
CA GLU A 768 31.81 16.12 9.45
C GLU A 768 32.57 15.44 8.31
N ALA A 769 32.76 14.12 8.39
CA ALA A 769 33.45 13.36 7.35
C ALA A 769 32.71 13.40 5.99
N ALA A 770 31.37 13.44 5.99
CA ALA A 770 30.58 13.60 4.77
C ALA A 770 30.74 15.00 4.16
N ILE A 771 30.62 16.04 4.99
CA ILE A 771 30.81 17.44 4.55
C ILE A 771 32.20 17.63 3.94
N VAL A 772 33.26 17.18 4.63
CA VAL A 772 34.64 17.29 4.15
C VAL A 772 34.82 16.55 2.83
N ARG A 773 34.24 15.36 2.66
CA ARG A 773 34.33 14.58 1.42
C ARG A 773 33.65 15.30 0.25
N ILE A 774 32.44 15.82 0.45
CA ILE A 774 31.69 16.58 -0.56
C ILE A 774 32.46 17.84 -0.94
N MET A 775 32.88 18.63 0.06
CA MET A 775 33.59 19.90 -0.16
C MET A 775 34.97 19.69 -0.81
N LYS A 776 35.68 18.62 -0.46
CA LYS A 776 36.94 18.25 -1.11
C LYS A 776 36.77 17.96 -2.60
N GLN A 777 35.65 17.35 -2.99
CA GLN A 777 35.33 17.03 -4.37
C GLN A 777 34.81 18.25 -5.15
N ARG A 778 33.89 19.01 -4.55
CA ARG A 778 33.21 20.15 -5.21
C ARG A 778 34.03 21.44 -5.18
N LYS A 779 34.94 21.58 -4.23
CA LYS A 779 35.78 22.77 -3.93
C LYS A 779 35.02 24.02 -3.49
N LYS A 780 33.89 24.33 -4.14
CA LYS A 780 33.00 25.44 -3.82
C LYS A 780 31.55 24.98 -3.96
N LEU A 781 30.71 25.26 -2.97
CA LEU A 781 29.30 24.83 -2.99
C LEU A 781 28.40 25.80 -2.23
N ILE A 782 27.20 26.03 -2.75
CA ILE A 782 26.17 26.86 -2.09
C ILE A 782 25.58 26.08 -0.91
N HIS A 783 25.22 26.77 0.18
CA HIS A 783 24.67 26.17 1.39
C HIS A 783 23.50 25.21 1.12
N SER A 784 22.51 25.61 0.31
CA SER A 784 21.35 24.76 -0.01
C SER A 784 21.75 23.47 -0.72
N GLN A 785 22.71 23.53 -1.65
CA GLN A 785 23.23 22.37 -2.36
C GLN A 785 24.06 21.47 -1.44
N LEU A 786 24.91 22.05 -0.58
CA LEU A 786 25.68 21.29 0.41
C LEU A 786 24.76 20.53 1.36
N MET A 787 23.74 21.21 1.89
CA MET A 787 22.74 20.59 2.76
C MET A 787 22.04 19.44 2.05
N THR A 788 21.65 19.61 0.78
CA THR A 788 20.97 18.58 -0.01
C THR A 788 21.87 17.37 -0.24
N GLU A 789 23.14 17.57 -0.64
CA GLU A 789 24.08 16.48 -0.87
C GLU A 789 24.43 15.73 0.43
N VAL A 790 24.62 16.44 1.55
CA VAL A 790 24.89 15.84 2.86
C VAL A 790 23.70 15.00 3.34
N LEU A 791 22.48 15.54 3.27
CA LEU A 791 21.27 14.81 3.66
C LEU A 791 21.06 13.58 2.77
N ALA A 792 21.24 13.71 1.45
CA ALA A 792 21.12 12.59 0.52
C ALA A 792 22.13 11.49 0.82
N GLN A 793 23.40 11.83 1.04
CA GLN A 793 24.47 10.86 1.31
C GLN A 793 24.26 10.09 2.63
N LEU A 794 23.70 10.75 3.65
CA LEU A 794 23.52 10.16 4.98
C LEU A 794 22.17 9.45 5.17
N SER A 795 21.16 9.78 4.36
CA SER A 795 19.78 9.24 4.45
C SER A 795 19.68 7.72 4.44
N ALA A 796 20.65 7.03 3.83
CA ALA A 796 20.70 5.58 3.83
C ALA A 796 20.94 4.97 5.23
N ARG A 797 21.64 5.70 6.11
CA ARG A 797 22.05 5.25 7.45
C ARG A 797 21.17 5.80 8.57
N PHE A 798 20.89 7.10 8.55
CA PHE A 798 20.07 7.79 9.54
C PHE A 798 19.54 9.10 8.98
N VAL A 799 18.53 9.68 9.64
CA VAL A 799 18.01 11.01 9.27
C VAL A 799 18.81 12.08 10.01
N PRO A 800 19.66 12.88 9.32
CA PRO A 800 20.47 13.88 10.00
C PRO A 800 19.64 15.08 10.47
N ASP A 801 19.85 15.52 11.71
CA ASP A 801 19.29 16.78 12.19
C ASP A 801 19.94 17.96 11.45
N VAL A 802 19.12 18.77 10.77
CA VAL A 802 19.55 19.96 10.04
C VAL A 802 20.35 20.92 10.93
N ASN A 803 19.95 21.08 12.19
CA ASN A 803 20.66 21.96 13.13
C ASN A 803 22.02 21.40 13.53
N MET A 804 22.14 20.07 13.56
CA MET A 804 23.41 19.41 13.80
C MET A 804 24.34 19.58 12.61
N VAL A 805 23.86 19.41 11.38
CA VAL A 805 24.66 19.65 10.17
C VAL A 805 25.19 21.09 10.13
N LYS A 806 24.34 22.09 10.41
CA LYS A 806 24.77 23.49 10.51
C LYS A 806 25.87 23.70 11.55
N ARG A 807 25.70 23.16 12.77
CA ARG A 807 26.72 23.23 13.83
C ARG A 807 28.04 22.58 13.41
N ARG A 808 28.00 21.48 12.64
CA ARG A 808 29.20 20.82 12.12
C ARG A 808 29.88 21.61 11.00
N ILE A 809 29.13 22.34 10.18
CA ILE A 809 29.72 23.27 9.19
C ILE A 809 30.49 24.38 9.90
N GLU A 810 29.89 25.03 10.91
CA GLU A 810 30.58 26.07 11.69
C GLU A 810 31.86 25.52 12.34
N SER A 811 31.77 24.35 12.98
CA SER A 811 32.96 23.71 13.58
C SER A 811 34.06 23.40 12.56
N LEU A 812 33.72 23.09 11.30
CA LEU A 812 34.70 22.86 10.23
C LEU A 812 35.29 24.16 9.69
N ILE A 813 34.56 25.28 9.77
CA ILE A 813 35.08 26.62 9.46
C ILE A 813 36.07 27.05 10.54
N ASP A 814 35.70 26.90 11.82
CA ASP A 814 36.58 27.21 12.96
C ASP A 814 37.89 26.40 12.94
N ARG A 815 37.85 25.19 12.36
CA ARG A 815 39.00 24.29 12.19
C ARG A 815 39.70 24.45 10.85
N GLU A 816 39.38 25.50 10.08
CA GLU A 816 40.01 25.86 8.81
C GLU A 816 39.92 24.76 7.71
N TYR A 817 38.93 23.86 7.78
CA TYR A 817 38.64 22.94 6.68
C TYR A 817 37.80 23.60 5.58
N LEU A 818 36.98 24.59 5.96
CA LEU A 818 36.08 25.33 5.10
C LEU A 818 36.21 26.83 5.33
N GLU A 819 35.87 27.62 4.31
CA GLU A 819 35.79 29.08 4.40
C GLU A 819 34.48 29.59 3.81
N ARG A 820 34.09 30.82 4.15
CA ARG A 820 32.95 31.52 3.54
C ARG A 820 33.45 32.35 2.36
N VAL A 821 33.01 32.00 1.15
CA VAL A 821 33.48 32.63 -0.11
C VAL A 821 32.44 33.62 -0.66
N GLY A 822 31.20 33.57 -0.20
CA GLY A 822 30.14 34.50 -0.61
C GLY A 822 28.99 34.52 0.40
N GLU A 823 28.39 35.70 0.60
CA GLU A 823 27.32 35.91 1.57
C GLU A 823 25.91 35.76 0.97
N GLU A 824 25.71 36.12 -0.30
CA GLU A 824 24.42 35.97 -1.00
C GLU A 824 24.59 35.40 -2.43
N PRO A 825 24.27 34.12 -2.67
CA PRO A 825 23.85 33.11 -1.69
C PRO A 825 25.03 32.63 -0.81
N PRO A 826 24.77 32.20 0.45
CA PRO A 826 25.80 31.69 1.34
C PRO A 826 26.57 30.54 0.67
N THR A 827 27.87 30.75 0.45
CA THR A 827 28.72 29.83 -0.32
C THR A 827 29.97 29.47 0.47
N TYR A 828 30.28 28.18 0.51
CA TYR A 828 31.45 27.64 1.19
C TYR A 828 32.54 27.26 0.20
N GLY A 829 33.80 27.48 0.59
CA GLY A 829 35.01 27.03 -0.08
C GLY A 829 35.73 25.98 0.76
N TYR A 830 36.45 25.08 0.11
CA TYR A 830 37.27 24.06 0.76
C TYR A 830 38.74 24.51 0.80
N VAL A 831 39.34 24.50 2.00
CA VAL A 831 40.62 25.17 2.28
C VAL A 831 41.81 24.18 2.38
N ALA A 832 41.54 22.90 2.69
CA ALA A 832 42.57 21.93 3.13
C ALA A 832 43.21 21.03 2.06
#